data_AF-A0A7G6KMQ5-F1
#
_entry.id   AF-A0A7G6KMQ5-F1
#
_cell.length_a   1.000
_cell.length_b   1.000
_cell.length_c   1.000
_cell.angle_alpha   90.00
_cell.angle_beta   90.00
_cell.angle_gamma   90.00
#
_symmetry.space_group_name_H-M   'P 1'
#
loop_
_entity.id
_entity.type
_entity.pdbx_description
1 polymer ?
#
loop_
_entity_poly.entity_id
_entity_poly.type
_entity_poly.pdbx_seq_one_letter_code
_entity_poly.pdbx_strand_id
1 'polypeptide(L)'
;MQTLKCLYKKTATLKDYILLLDKDNKLLQPLVQESDNAEYKYFLQSTIVGWNENYKGEFTFEQFSYLKDIISRLDPFQCKKNSATNMKTDVWETLLERVGDDVITHLLKYPSMFTSTVGNSFIQISGADIHKLKSSVSSESNIDKMSMFYAKTTKEKLPKSFKLSEYNASISGALNLLSSIYTKEKLYKKTKNKKVQRMHPRFLELKKLMIRLLQKHRHCNYHILLNRYCPASKSKKSQNREIRCRILLSKYTRSHDVYCYIRAVVYKLIPRKLWGSNHNREAFLRNVRNFLNLGRYEKFSSKQLMYKIRISDIDWCKTSSSHVSPQESLEREFIVQKLLTWLLTHVIMVILKSMFYITESSVYRNHVFFYRKMVWKDLKRLGMKDYVERGVLRKLPNDIGEEKSLKFGFYNLRFLPKKSSVRPIITKSVIPQVKTKNFNLKAALETLKYVTKKSPELVGSAVFGMHDVYDIWKKFVNNARQKNYSELYFVKLDIEKCYDTMIQYRLMCILVDILNQEKDKTFIMRHYVICGTNQGRLFKNHKWNVTSTSDHQPDMVKFIQDMEPSTALSNKIIIEVSSYEIDGAKQLLQNLSCHISDNIVKINKSYYKQDTGVFQGSTLSNMLCNIYYGQMEKEYLHGLDKDGILVRMVDDFLLVTPSLEKAQQFLKIMSAGIPRYGCKINSQKTVTNFEVGDTYTATSLPSEAVFPWCGLLINTKTLEVNVDYEVYRGIDMADTFTMDLTKQPGKSLINKMKQTVSLKCHPIFMDGQVNSFSTLLTNLCRMWHFAACRFFCMCERLAAKNRIEDNPSFFMNVLLLLVKHSNKYCTICTITRTTNLWLCLKTFLPFLVARKASCMALLKLVKLNLKKQSKKIDVCTREKIEEIIQWANK
;
A
#
# COMPACT_ATOMS: atom_id res chain seq x y z
N MET A 1 -23.66 -12.28 5.93
CA MET A 1 -24.73 -12.03 4.92
C MET A 1 -24.42 -11.01 3.82
N GLN A 2 -24.17 -9.72 4.10
CA GLN A 2 -23.94 -8.73 3.01
C GLN A 2 -22.83 -9.12 2.03
N THR A 3 -21.75 -9.72 2.51
CA THR A 3 -20.66 -10.26 1.69
C THR A 3 -21.11 -11.37 0.76
N LEU A 4 -21.90 -12.32 1.26
CA LEU A 4 -22.42 -13.45 0.47
C LEU A 4 -23.40 -12.97 -0.60
N LYS A 5 -24.29 -12.02 -0.27
CA LYS A 5 -25.22 -11.41 -1.24
C LYS A 5 -24.51 -10.62 -2.36
N CYS A 6 -23.26 -10.20 -2.17
CA CYS A 6 -22.45 -9.59 -3.24
C CYS A 6 -21.86 -10.63 -4.21
N LEU A 7 -21.85 -11.91 -3.82
CA LEU A 7 -21.18 -13.00 -4.52
C LEU A 7 -22.16 -14.00 -5.16
N TYR A 8 -23.29 -14.23 -4.48
CA TYR A 8 -24.30 -15.21 -4.86
C TYR A 8 -25.67 -14.54 -5.02
N LYS A 9 -26.44 -14.97 -6.03
CA LYS A 9 -27.81 -14.51 -6.25
C LYS A 9 -28.75 -14.98 -5.14
N LYS A 10 -28.55 -16.18 -4.61
CA LYS A 10 -29.39 -16.81 -3.57
C LYS A 10 -28.52 -17.33 -2.43
N THR A 11 -29.07 -17.27 -1.22
CA THR A 11 -28.44 -17.77 0.02
C THR A 11 -29.50 -18.31 0.96
N ALA A 12 -29.24 -19.44 1.62
CA ALA A 12 -30.15 -20.07 2.61
C ALA A 12 -29.35 -20.78 3.71
N THR A 13 -30.00 -21.23 4.79
CA THR A 13 -29.38 -22.17 5.73
C THR A 13 -29.21 -23.54 5.06
N LEU A 14 -28.34 -24.40 5.60
CA LEU A 14 -28.16 -25.76 5.08
C LEU A 14 -29.47 -26.56 5.18
N LYS A 15 -30.18 -26.44 6.31
CA LYS A 15 -31.51 -27.02 6.49
C LYS A 15 -32.49 -26.61 5.38
N ASP A 16 -32.66 -25.30 5.18
CA ASP A 16 -33.61 -24.78 4.18
C ASP A 16 -33.21 -25.14 2.75
N TYR A 17 -31.90 -25.22 2.48
CA TYR A 17 -31.39 -25.60 1.16
C TYR A 17 -31.63 -27.07 0.85
N ILE A 18 -31.44 -27.98 1.82
CA ILE A 18 -31.72 -29.40 1.65
C ILE A 18 -33.22 -29.63 1.44
N LEU A 19 -34.07 -28.98 2.24
CA LEU A 19 -35.53 -29.03 2.06
C LEU A 19 -35.97 -28.46 0.70
N LEU A 20 -35.24 -27.48 0.14
CA LEU A 20 -35.50 -26.97 -1.20
C LEU A 20 -35.13 -27.99 -2.30
N LEU A 21 -34.11 -28.82 -2.06
CA LEU A 21 -33.73 -29.91 -2.96
C LEU A 21 -34.70 -31.08 -2.87
N ASP A 22 -35.20 -31.36 -1.65
CA ASP A 22 -36.12 -32.45 -1.37
C ASP A 22 -37.60 -32.05 -1.57
N LYS A 23 -37.98 -31.76 -2.81
CA LYS A 23 -39.36 -31.36 -3.14
C LYS A 23 -40.41 -32.47 -3.00
N ASP A 24 -39.95 -33.72 -3.02
CA ASP A 24 -40.81 -34.91 -3.05
C ASP A 24 -40.77 -35.72 -1.74
N ASN A 25 -40.16 -35.20 -0.66
CA ASN A 25 -39.99 -35.91 0.63
C ASN A 25 -39.26 -37.27 0.49
N LYS A 26 -38.20 -37.31 -0.33
CA LYS A 26 -37.40 -38.50 -0.66
C LYS A 26 -36.12 -38.64 0.16
N LEU A 27 -35.93 -37.84 1.22
CA LEU A 27 -34.82 -38.06 2.16
C LEU A 27 -34.84 -39.49 2.72
N LEU A 28 -33.66 -40.07 2.92
CA LEU A 28 -33.52 -41.43 3.47
C LEU A 28 -34.08 -41.53 4.90
N GLN A 29 -33.96 -40.45 5.67
CA GLN A 29 -34.49 -40.32 7.02
C GLN A 29 -34.90 -38.87 7.31
N PRO A 30 -35.73 -38.60 8.34
CA PRO A 30 -36.03 -37.23 8.77
C PRO A 30 -34.74 -36.45 9.02
N LEU A 31 -34.61 -35.27 8.39
CA LEU A 31 -33.38 -34.46 8.44
C LEU A 31 -32.98 -34.06 9.87
N VAL A 32 -33.96 -33.93 10.78
CA VAL A 32 -33.78 -33.64 12.20
C VAL A 32 -34.68 -34.56 13.02
N GLN A 33 -34.11 -35.23 14.01
CA GLN A 33 -34.79 -36.04 15.03
C GLN A 33 -34.61 -35.44 16.43
N GLU A 34 -35.50 -35.79 17.37
CA GLU A 34 -35.43 -35.29 18.75
C GLU A 34 -34.15 -35.73 19.47
N SER A 35 -33.71 -36.96 19.22
CA SER A 35 -32.48 -37.58 19.74
C SER A 35 -31.18 -37.02 19.15
N ASP A 36 -31.24 -36.20 18.09
CA ASP A 36 -30.02 -35.68 17.46
C ASP A 36 -29.24 -34.75 18.41
N ASN A 37 -27.92 -34.89 18.39
CA ASN A 37 -27.00 -34.03 19.13
C ASN A 37 -27.25 -32.54 18.79
N ALA A 38 -27.20 -31.68 19.80
CA ALA A 38 -27.29 -30.22 19.66
C ALA A 38 -26.28 -29.67 18.65
N GLU A 39 -25.10 -30.28 18.53
CA GLU A 39 -24.08 -29.87 17.55
C GLU A 39 -24.54 -30.07 16.10
N TYR A 40 -25.20 -31.19 15.79
CA TYR A 40 -25.76 -31.46 14.46
C TYR A 40 -26.91 -30.50 14.13
N LYS A 41 -27.83 -30.29 15.09
CA LYS A 41 -28.92 -29.31 14.94
C LYS A 41 -28.38 -27.89 14.70
N TYR A 42 -27.34 -27.50 15.44
CA TYR A 42 -26.68 -26.21 15.26
C TYR A 42 -25.96 -26.11 13.91
N PHE A 43 -25.30 -27.17 13.45
CA PHE A 43 -24.62 -27.20 12.16
C PHE A 43 -25.58 -26.96 10.99
N LEU A 44 -26.75 -27.60 10.99
CA LEU A 44 -27.78 -27.42 9.96
C LEU A 44 -28.33 -25.98 9.90
N GLN A 45 -28.49 -25.33 11.06
CA GLN A 45 -29.04 -23.98 11.17
C GLN A 45 -28.00 -22.87 10.93
N SER A 46 -26.77 -23.08 11.38
CA SER A 46 -25.70 -22.09 11.33
C SER A 46 -24.92 -22.11 10.02
N THR A 47 -24.91 -23.24 9.30
CA THR A 47 -24.24 -23.34 8.00
C THR A 47 -25.06 -22.64 6.92
N ILE A 48 -24.42 -21.73 6.19
CA ILE A 48 -25.03 -20.97 5.09
C ILE A 48 -24.60 -21.55 3.75
N VAL A 49 -25.55 -21.68 2.83
CA VAL A 49 -25.35 -22.16 1.46
C VAL A 49 -25.59 -21.01 0.49
N GLY A 50 -24.67 -20.78 -0.46
CA GLY A 50 -24.78 -19.75 -1.50
C GLY A 50 -24.63 -20.31 -2.92
N TRP A 51 -25.52 -19.90 -3.85
CA TRP A 51 -25.53 -20.37 -5.24
C TRP A 51 -26.06 -19.32 -6.25
N ASN A 52 -25.78 -19.52 -7.54
CA ASN A 52 -26.12 -18.60 -8.62
C ASN A 52 -27.15 -19.13 -9.63
N GLU A 53 -27.21 -20.44 -9.83
CA GLU A 53 -28.14 -21.12 -10.73
C GLU A 53 -28.81 -22.27 -10.00
N ASN A 54 -30.11 -22.45 -10.19
CA ASN A 54 -30.82 -23.57 -9.61
C ASN A 54 -30.43 -24.85 -10.35
N TYR A 55 -30.04 -25.89 -9.62
CA TYR A 55 -29.85 -27.23 -10.17
C TYR A 55 -31.19 -27.78 -10.68
N LYS A 56 -31.15 -28.53 -11.78
CA LYS A 56 -32.33 -29.07 -12.49
C LYS A 56 -32.30 -30.60 -12.67
N GLY A 57 -31.34 -31.30 -12.08
CA GLY A 57 -31.28 -32.77 -12.13
C GLY A 57 -32.12 -33.42 -11.03
N GLU A 58 -32.54 -34.66 -11.25
CA GLU A 58 -33.09 -35.54 -10.22
C GLU A 58 -31.95 -36.13 -9.37
N PHE A 59 -32.20 -36.38 -8.09
CA PHE A 59 -31.26 -37.03 -7.17
C PHE A 59 -31.69 -38.48 -6.95
N THR A 60 -30.72 -39.40 -6.94
CA THR A 60 -30.90 -40.81 -6.56
C THR A 60 -30.24 -41.06 -5.20
N PHE A 61 -31.01 -41.45 -4.18
CA PHE A 61 -30.47 -41.62 -2.84
C PHE A 61 -29.82 -43.02 -2.68
N GLU A 62 -28.70 -43.24 -3.36
CA GLU A 62 -27.89 -44.46 -3.20
C GLU A 62 -27.00 -44.40 -1.93
N GLN A 63 -26.57 -45.57 -1.43
CA GLN A 63 -25.77 -45.73 -0.21
C GLN A 63 -24.35 -46.25 -0.52
N PHE A 64 -23.32 -45.47 -0.16
CA PHE A 64 -21.94 -45.90 0.05
C PHE A 64 -21.66 -46.02 1.55
N SER A 65 -20.70 -46.88 1.91
CA SER A 65 -20.48 -47.24 3.32
C SER A 65 -19.82 -46.14 4.17
N TYR A 66 -19.08 -45.18 3.59
CA TYR A 66 -18.35 -44.15 4.36
C TYR A 66 -18.10 -42.83 3.59
N LEU A 67 -18.24 -41.68 4.26
CA LEU A 67 -18.02 -40.34 3.70
C LEU A 67 -16.61 -40.12 3.12
N LYS A 68 -15.60 -40.78 3.71
CA LYS A 68 -14.19 -40.71 3.26
C LYS A 68 -14.03 -41.14 1.78
N ASP A 69 -14.84 -42.10 1.33
CA ASP A 69 -14.73 -42.67 -0.01
C ASP A 69 -15.32 -41.70 -1.04
N ILE A 70 -16.43 -41.04 -0.72
CA ILE A 70 -17.03 -39.95 -1.52
C ILE A 70 -16.04 -38.79 -1.67
N ILE A 71 -15.43 -38.34 -0.56
CA ILE A 71 -14.45 -37.24 -0.58
C ILE A 71 -13.22 -37.61 -1.44
N SER A 72 -12.78 -38.87 -1.42
CA SER A 72 -11.64 -39.33 -2.22
C SER A 72 -11.90 -39.35 -3.73
N ARG A 73 -13.16 -39.55 -4.14
CA ARG A 73 -13.61 -39.56 -5.54
C ARG A 73 -13.89 -38.16 -6.10
N LEU A 74 -14.17 -37.19 -5.22
CA LEU A 74 -14.31 -35.79 -5.60
C LEU A 74 -12.94 -35.20 -5.97
N ASP A 75 -12.90 -34.38 -7.03
CA ASP A 75 -11.68 -33.71 -7.45
C ASP A 75 -11.05 -32.95 -6.26
N PRO A 76 -9.76 -33.14 -5.93
CA PRO A 76 -9.08 -32.41 -4.85
C PRO A 76 -9.08 -30.88 -5.03
N PHE A 77 -9.43 -30.36 -6.21
CA PHE A 77 -9.72 -28.94 -6.41
C PHE A 77 -11.10 -28.48 -5.92
N GLN A 78 -12.05 -29.41 -5.72
CA GLN A 78 -13.43 -29.14 -5.28
C GLN A 78 -13.61 -29.40 -3.78
N CYS A 79 -13.07 -30.51 -3.26
CA CYS A 79 -12.94 -30.77 -1.82
C CYS A 79 -11.51 -30.43 -1.36
N LYS A 80 -11.36 -29.40 -0.52
CA LYS A 80 -10.03 -28.99 -0.04
C LYS A 80 -9.47 -30.08 0.88
N LYS A 81 -8.21 -30.47 0.65
CA LYS A 81 -7.49 -31.47 1.46
C LYS A 81 -7.58 -31.24 2.99
N ASN A 82 -7.70 -29.99 3.44
CA ASN A 82 -7.82 -29.65 4.87
C ASN A 82 -9.27 -29.45 5.34
N SER A 83 -10.23 -29.25 4.42
CA SER A 83 -11.66 -29.33 4.74
C SER A 83 -12.09 -30.78 4.96
N ALA A 84 -11.36 -31.75 4.41
CA ALA A 84 -11.56 -33.17 4.68
C ALA A 84 -11.37 -33.53 6.18
N THR A 85 -10.54 -32.80 6.93
CA THR A 85 -10.43 -32.98 8.39
C THR A 85 -11.66 -32.46 9.14
N ASN A 86 -12.25 -31.34 8.70
CA ASN A 86 -13.49 -30.81 9.28
C ASN A 86 -14.74 -31.59 8.84
N MET A 87 -14.66 -32.33 7.74
CA MET A 87 -15.73 -33.19 7.23
C MET A 87 -15.74 -34.58 7.88
N LYS A 88 -14.75 -34.93 8.72
CA LYS A 88 -14.65 -36.22 9.42
C LYS A 88 -15.28 -36.21 10.82
N THR A 89 -16.19 -35.28 11.09
CA THR A 89 -16.90 -35.19 12.38
C THR A 89 -18.21 -35.96 12.30
N ASP A 90 -18.68 -36.51 13.42
CA ASP A 90 -19.95 -37.25 13.53
C ASP A 90 -21.13 -36.52 12.88
N VAL A 91 -21.15 -35.18 12.93
CA VAL A 91 -22.15 -34.32 12.28
C VAL A 91 -22.30 -34.56 10.76
N TRP A 92 -21.20 -34.83 10.04
CA TRP A 92 -21.24 -35.07 8.60
C TRP A 92 -21.60 -36.51 8.24
N GLU A 93 -21.23 -37.47 9.09
CA GLU A 93 -21.67 -38.87 8.95
C GLU A 93 -23.19 -38.97 9.21
N THR A 94 -23.69 -38.31 10.27
CA THR A 94 -25.14 -38.19 10.49
C THR A 94 -25.82 -37.53 9.29
N LEU A 95 -25.24 -36.45 8.71
CA LEU A 95 -25.83 -35.83 7.53
C LEU A 95 -25.89 -36.80 6.34
N LEU A 96 -24.81 -37.55 6.09
CA LEU A 96 -24.73 -38.56 5.03
C LEU A 96 -25.81 -39.63 5.19
N GLU A 97 -26.00 -40.15 6.41
CA GLU A 97 -27.05 -41.12 6.73
C GLU A 97 -28.46 -40.58 6.46
N ARG A 98 -28.70 -39.27 6.63
CA ARG A 98 -30.02 -38.66 6.37
C ARG A 98 -30.27 -38.39 4.88
N VAL A 99 -29.27 -37.91 4.15
CA VAL A 99 -29.46 -37.31 2.81
C VAL A 99 -28.88 -38.15 1.67
N GLY A 100 -28.10 -39.19 1.94
CA GLY A 100 -27.51 -40.05 0.92
C GLY A 100 -26.40 -39.39 0.10
N ASP A 101 -25.77 -40.20 -0.75
CA ASP A 101 -24.50 -39.84 -1.39
C ASP A 101 -24.64 -38.75 -2.44
N ASP A 102 -25.70 -38.80 -3.24
CA ASP A 102 -25.93 -37.86 -4.34
C ASP A 102 -26.13 -36.44 -3.82
N VAL A 103 -26.85 -36.29 -2.70
CA VAL A 103 -27.10 -34.99 -2.10
C VAL A 103 -25.82 -34.45 -1.45
N ILE A 104 -25.04 -35.29 -0.74
CA ILE A 104 -23.72 -34.87 -0.21
C ILE A 104 -22.78 -34.48 -1.36
N THR A 105 -22.70 -35.29 -2.41
CA THR A 105 -21.88 -35.02 -3.60
C THR A 105 -22.30 -33.71 -4.25
N HIS A 106 -23.61 -33.45 -4.35
CA HIS A 106 -24.14 -32.20 -4.85
C HIS A 106 -23.75 -31.01 -3.98
N LEU A 107 -23.92 -31.11 -2.66
CA LEU A 107 -23.58 -30.07 -1.68
C LEU A 107 -22.09 -29.71 -1.71
N LEU A 108 -21.23 -30.68 -1.97
CA LEU A 108 -19.78 -30.47 -2.07
C LEU A 108 -19.35 -29.90 -3.43
N LYS A 109 -20.08 -30.22 -4.51
CA LYS A 109 -19.69 -29.88 -5.89
C LYS A 109 -20.25 -28.55 -6.39
N TYR A 110 -21.53 -28.26 -6.16
CA TYR A 110 -22.22 -27.17 -6.86
C TYR A 110 -22.40 -25.89 -6.04
N PRO A 111 -23.03 -25.92 -4.85
CA PRO A 111 -23.15 -24.72 -4.04
C PRO A 111 -21.85 -24.44 -3.27
N SER A 112 -21.73 -23.23 -2.73
CA SER A 112 -20.67 -22.91 -1.76
C SER A 112 -21.23 -22.91 -0.35
N MET A 113 -20.65 -23.73 0.53
CA MET A 113 -21.07 -23.85 1.93
C MET A 113 -20.14 -23.11 2.88
N PHE A 114 -20.73 -22.52 3.92
CA PHE A 114 -20.06 -21.66 4.90
C PHE A 114 -20.47 -22.05 6.32
N THR A 115 -19.56 -22.60 7.12
CA THR A 115 -19.82 -22.88 8.54
C THR A 115 -19.52 -21.67 9.41
N SER A 116 -20.27 -21.51 10.49
CA SER A 116 -20.11 -20.41 11.45
C SER A 116 -18.85 -20.60 12.33
N THR A 117 -18.26 -19.49 12.75
CA THR A 117 -17.18 -19.44 13.74
C THR A 117 -17.33 -18.17 14.61
N VAL A 118 -16.33 -17.84 15.43
CA VAL A 118 -16.37 -16.75 16.40
C VAL A 118 -16.73 -15.41 15.76
N GLY A 119 -17.57 -14.63 16.45
CA GLY A 119 -17.87 -13.24 16.09
C GLY A 119 -18.73 -13.09 14.82
N ASN A 120 -19.65 -14.03 14.57
CA ASN A 120 -20.53 -14.04 13.38
C ASN A 120 -19.73 -14.06 12.06
N SER A 121 -18.64 -14.84 12.07
CA SER A 121 -17.75 -15.03 10.93
C SER A 121 -17.97 -16.41 10.36
N PHE A 122 -17.54 -16.64 9.12
CA PHE A 122 -17.80 -17.89 8.43
C PHE A 122 -16.54 -18.46 7.77
N ILE A 123 -16.39 -19.78 7.74
CA ILE A 123 -15.33 -20.48 7.01
C ILE A 123 -15.93 -21.18 5.79
N GLN A 124 -15.34 -20.97 4.61
CA GLN A 124 -15.77 -21.68 3.40
C GLN A 124 -15.33 -23.14 3.44
N ILE A 125 -16.31 -24.05 3.39
CA ILE A 125 -16.11 -25.50 3.40
C ILE A 125 -15.99 -26.06 1.98
N SER A 126 -16.94 -25.72 1.11
CA SER A 126 -17.06 -26.26 -0.25
C SER A 126 -17.33 -25.18 -1.31
N GLY A 127 -17.29 -25.58 -2.58
CA GLY A 127 -17.61 -24.75 -3.73
C GLY A 127 -16.46 -23.84 -4.21
N ALA A 128 -16.75 -23.04 -5.25
CA ALA A 128 -15.73 -22.23 -5.93
C ALA A 128 -15.04 -21.24 -4.99
N ASP A 129 -13.71 -21.14 -5.10
CA ASP A 129 -12.89 -20.21 -4.34
C ASP A 129 -13.36 -18.76 -4.54
N ILE A 130 -14.05 -18.19 -3.55
CA ILE A 130 -14.51 -16.79 -3.59
C ILE A 130 -13.34 -15.83 -3.84
N HIS A 131 -12.16 -16.18 -3.33
CA HIS A 131 -10.99 -15.33 -3.49
C HIS A 131 -10.53 -15.22 -4.96
N LYS A 132 -10.92 -16.14 -5.86
CA LYS A 132 -10.67 -16.09 -7.31
C LYS A 132 -11.80 -15.40 -8.10
N LEU A 133 -13.02 -15.30 -7.54
CA LEU A 133 -14.15 -14.63 -8.20
C LEU A 133 -13.91 -13.12 -8.38
N LYS A 134 -14.11 -12.61 -9.61
CA LYS A 134 -14.08 -11.17 -9.89
C LYS A 134 -15.39 -10.53 -9.43
N SER A 135 -15.32 -9.32 -8.86
CA SER A 135 -16.54 -8.56 -8.55
C SER A 135 -17.32 -8.29 -9.84
N SER A 136 -18.62 -8.57 -9.86
CA SER A 136 -19.54 -8.31 -10.98
C SER A 136 -19.73 -6.83 -11.33
N VAL A 137 -19.18 -5.90 -10.52
CA VAL A 137 -19.26 -4.46 -10.76
C VAL A 137 -18.29 -4.06 -11.88
N SER A 138 -18.84 -3.55 -12.98
CA SER A 138 -18.10 -3.01 -14.14
C SER A 138 -16.92 -2.12 -13.71
N SER A 139 -15.71 -2.59 -14.01
CA SER A 139 -14.49 -1.85 -13.71
C SER A 139 -14.30 -0.74 -14.74
N GLU A 140 -14.57 0.51 -14.35
CA GLU A 140 -14.15 1.69 -15.12
C GLU A 140 -12.67 1.61 -15.51
N SER A 141 -12.36 2.01 -16.75
CA SER A 141 -10.99 2.03 -17.28
C SER A 141 -10.18 3.20 -16.68
N ASN A 142 -9.40 2.89 -15.66
CA ASN A 142 -8.41 3.82 -15.10
C ASN A 142 -7.14 3.82 -15.98
N ILE A 143 -6.56 5.00 -16.14
CA ILE A 143 -5.29 5.19 -16.85
C ILE A 143 -4.13 4.89 -15.89
N ASP A 144 -3.30 3.92 -16.26
CA ASP A 144 -2.17 3.49 -15.43
C ASP A 144 -0.97 4.45 -15.54
N LYS A 145 -0.96 5.47 -14.69
CA LYS A 145 0.15 6.44 -14.60
C LYS A 145 1.50 5.76 -14.28
N MET A 146 1.51 4.64 -13.55
CA MET A 146 2.74 3.98 -13.13
C MET A 146 3.55 3.41 -14.30
N SER A 147 2.91 3.14 -15.44
CA SER A 147 3.58 2.67 -16.67
C SER A 147 4.64 3.64 -17.24
N MET A 148 4.66 4.90 -16.81
CA MET A 148 5.69 5.88 -17.19
C MET A 148 6.93 5.88 -16.28
N PHE A 149 6.84 5.30 -15.08
CA PHE A 149 7.87 5.41 -14.06
C PHE A 149 9.07 4.49 -14.35
N TYR A 150 10.23 4.88 -13.82
CA TYR A 150 11.44 4.04 -13.77
C TYR A 150 11.92 3.49 -15.11
N ALA A 151 11.71 4.23 -16.20
CA ALA A 151 12.12 3.80 -17.52
C ALA A 151 13.61 3.46 -17.56
N LYS A 152 13.93 2.21 -17.97
CA LYS A 152 15.27 1.61 -17.90
C LYS A 152 16.31 2.29 -18.81
N THR A 153 15.85 2.85 -19.93
CA THR A 153 16.72 3.59 -20.86
C THR A 153 17.17 4.92 -20.27
N THR A 154 18.46 5.22 -20.43
CA THR A 154 19.08 6.51 -20.13
C THR A 154 19.25 7.37 -21.38
N LYS A 155 18.84 6.88 -22.54
CA LYS A 155 18.83 7.65 -23.79
C LYS A 155 17.48 8.36 -23.91
N GLU A 156 17.53 9.65 -24.17
CA GLU A 156 16.36 10.45 -24.57
C GLU A 156 16.10 10.12 -26.02
N LYS A 157 15.29 9.09 -26.30
CA LYS A 157 14.83 8.73 -27.66
C LYS A 157 13.48 8.03 -27.56
N LEU A 158 12.65 8.18 -28.59
CA LEU A 158 11.41 7.41 -28.70
C LEU A 158 11.75 5.93 -29.01
N PRO A 159 11.04 4.96 -28.41
CA PRO A 159 11.26 3.56 -28.68
C PRO A 159 10.78 3.20 -30.09
N LYS A 160 11.34 2.13 -30.68
CA LYS A 160 10.84 1.58 -31.95
C LYS A 160 9.36 1.16 -31.85
N SER A 161 8.93 0.70 -30.67
CA SER A 161 7.54 0.34 -30.35
C SER A 161 6.62 1.54 -30.13
N PHE A 162 7.05 2.76 -30.47
CA PHE A 162 6.19 3.93 -30.42
C PHE A 162 5.20 3.84 -31.57
N LYS A 163 3.89 3.81 -31.28
CA LYS A 163 2.84 3.52 -32.27
C LYS A 163 2.87 4.43 -33.49
N LEU A 164 3.31 5.68 -33.36
CA LEU A 164 3.44 6.60 -34.49
C LEU A 164 4.70 6.35 -35.34
N SER A 165 5.73 5.70 -34.79
CA SER A 165 6.95 5.30 -35.51
C SER A 165 6.84 3.91 -36.16
N GLU A 166 5.86 3.08 -35.76
CA GLU A 166 5.61 1.75 -36.33
C GLU A 166 5.02 1.82 -37.75
N TYR A 167 4.35 2.92 -38.10
CA TYR A 167 3.57 3.02 -39.33
C TYR A 167 4.02 4.15 -40.25
N ASN A 168 3.95 3.89 -41.55
CA ASN A 168 4.19 4.89 -42.58
C ASN A 168 2.99 5.81 -42.77
N ALA A 169 3.24 7.04 -43.23
CA ALA A 169 2.22 8.01 -43.58
C ALA A 169 1.51 7.64 -44.91
N SER A 170 0.84 6.48 -44.92
CA SER A 170 0.08 5.93 -46.03
C SER A 170 -1.30 5.48 -45.56
N ILE A 171 -2.18 5.11 -46.50
CA ILE A 171 -3.52 4.60 -46.19
C ILE A 171 -3.44 3.35 -45.30
N SER A 172 -2.55 2.40 -45.64
CA SER A 172 -2.33 1.17 -44.86
C SER A 172 -1.84 1.49 -43.45
N GLY A 173 -0.88 2.42 -43.30
CA GLY A 173 -0.39 2.85 -41.99
C GLY A 173 -1.48 3.49 -41.12
N ALA A 174 -2.35 4.30 -41.70
CA ALA A 174 -3.49 4.88 -40.99
C ALA A 174 -4.52 3.84 -40.54
N LEU A 175 -4.79 2.81 -41.35
CA LEU A 175 -5.69 1.71 -40.98
C LEU A 175 -5.12 0.86 -39.84
N ASN A 176 -3.82 0.58 -39.87
CA ASN A 176 -3.14 -0.13 -38.78
C ASN A 176 -3.13 0.69 -37.50
N LEU A 177 -2.94 2.02 -37.60
CA LEU A 177 -3.03 2.91 -36.45
C LEU A 177 -4.45 2.91 -35.85
N LEU A 178 -5.50 3.01 -36.68
CA LEU A 178 -6.88 2.92 -36.22
C LEU A 178 -7.20 1.56 -35.57
N SER A 179 -6.66 0.48 -36.13
CA SER A 179 -6.80 -0.87 -35.56
C SER A 179 -6.11 -1.02 -34.20
N SER A 180 -5.15 -0.15 -33.87
CA SER A 180 -4.56 -0.08 -32.53
C SER A 180 -5.42 0.68 -31.51
N ILE A 181 -6.44 1.43 -31.97
CA ILE A 181 -7.33 2.26 -31.15
C ILE A 181 -8.70 1.58 -30.99
N TYR A 182 -9.23 1.01 -32.08
CA TYR A 182 -10.58 0.46 -32.16
C TYR A 182 -10.56 -1.00 -32.58
N THR A 183 -11.54 -1.77 -32.11
CA THR A 183 -11.70 -3.17 -32.53
C THR A 183 -12.13 -3.27 -34.00
N LYS A 184 -11.79 -4.37 -34.66
CA LYS A 184 -12.17 -4.62 -36.07
C LYS A 184 -13.69 -4.51 -36.28
N GLU A 185 -14.47 -5.10 -35.38
CA GLU A 185 -15.94 -5.04 -35.39
C GLU A 185 -16.49 -3.61 -35.38
N LYS A 186 -15.75 -2.68 -34.78
CA LYS A 186 -16.15 -1.28 -34.65
C LYS A 186 -15.74 -0.44 -35.86
N LEU A 187 -14.64 -0.82 -36.53
CA LEU A 187 -14.13 -0.13 -37.73
C LEU A 187 -14.87 -0.51 -39.02
N TYR A 188 -15.38 -1.75 -39.11
CA TYR A 188 -15.96 -2.30 -40.33
C TYR A 188 -17.43 -2.68 -40.15
N LYS A 189 -18.27 -2.46 -41.17
CA LYS A 189 -19.65 -2.94 -41.19
C LYS A 189 -19.68 -4.46 -41.42
N LYS A 190 -20.57 -5.17 -40.71
CA LYS A 190 -20.91 -6.57 -41.05
C LYS A 190 -21.67 -6.58 -42.37
N THR A 191 -21.07 -7.14 -43.42
CA THR A 191 -21.66 -7.36 -44.74
C THR A 191 -22.16 -8.81 -44.86
N LYS A 192 -23.26 -9.03 -45.60
CA LYS A 192 -23.81 -10.39 -45.86
C LYS A 192 -22.78 -11.31 -46.55
N ASN A 193 -21.80 -10.74 -47.26
CA ASN A 193 -20.68 -11.46 -47.88
C ASN A 193 -19.41 -11.36 -47.01
N LYS A 194 -18.99 -12.48 -46.38
CA LYS A 194 -17.83 -12.54 -45.44
C LYS A 194 -16.48 -12.12 -46.07
N LYS A 195 -16.36 -12.07 -47.40
CA LYS A 195 -15.10 -11.76 -48.12
C LYS A 195 -14.78 -10.25 -48.28
N VAL A 196 -15.75 -9.33 -48.14
CA VAL A 196 -15.50 -7.88 -48.33
C VAL A 196 -16.04 -7.06 -47.16
N GLN A 197 -15.15 -6.58 -46.30
CA GLN A 197 -15.49 -5.70 -45.16
C GLN A 197 -15.35 -4.23 -45.55
N ARG A 198 -16.47 -3.47 -45.54
CA ARG A 198 -16.46 -2.02 -45.82
C ARG A 198 -16.29 -1.20 -44.53
N MET A 199 -15.36 -0.25 -44.55
CA MET A 199 -15.11 0.65 -43.41
C MET A 199 -16.35 1.51 -43.11
N HIS A 200 -16.67 1.69 -41.83
CA HIS A 200 -17.82 2.51 -41.46
C HIS A 200 -17.59 3.99 -41.85
N PRO A 201 -18.55 4.68 -42.50
CA PRO A 201 -18.39 6.06 -43.01
C PRO A 201 -17.81 7.06 -42.00
N ARG A 202 -18.26 6.98 -40.74
CA ARG A 202 -17.76 7.80 -39.61
C ARG A 202 -16.25 7.73 -39.34
N PHE A 203 -15.51 6.76 -39.89
CA PHE A 203 -14.05 6.68 -39.73
C PHE A 203 -13.28 7.13 -40.98
N LEU A 204 -13.95 7.47 -42.08
CA LEU A 204 -13.28 7.87 -43.33
C LEU A 204 -12.48 9.18 -43.17
N GLU A 205 -13.08 10.18 -42.54
CA GLU A 205 -12.39 11.43 -42.22
C GLU A 205 -11.32 11.22 -41.15
N LEU A 206 -11.59 10.39 -40.14
CA LEU A 206 -10.58 10.06 -39.13
C LEU A 206 -9.35 9.37 -39.76
N LYS A 207 -9.54 8.50 -40.75
CA LYS A 207 -8.44 7.89 -41.52
C LYS A 207 -7.57 8.95 -42.19
N LYS A 208 -8.15 9.95 -42.86
CA LYS A 208 -7.40 11.07 -43.46
C LYS A 208 -6.62 11.85 -42.39
N LEU A 209 -7.23 12.07 -41.22
CA LEU A 209 -6.57 12.73 -40.09
C LEU A 209 -5.41 11.90 -39.50
N MET A 210 -5.52 10.57 -39.47
CA MET A 210 -4.44 9.69 -39.03
C MET A 210 -3.23 9.72 -39.98
N ILE A 211 -3.45 9.81 -41.30
CA ILE A 211 -2.36 10.02 -42.28
C ILE A 211 -1.63 11.33 -41.95
N ARG A 212 -2.37 12.43 -41.75
CA ARG A 212 -1.79 13.73 -41.39
C ARG A 212 -1.05 13.71 -40.04
N LEU A 213 -1.56 12.96 -39.06
CA LEU A 213 -0.89 12.75 -37.77
C LEU A 213 0.48 12.06 -37.97
N LEU A 214 0.54 11.01 -38.79
CA LEU A 214 1.78 10.30 -39.12
C LEU A 214 2.76 11.19 -39.91
N GLN A 215 2.28 12.01 -40.84
CA GLN A 215 3.11 12.99 -41.56
C GLN A 215 3.71 14.02 -40.59
N LYS A 216 2.89 14.57 -39.68
CA LYS A 216 3.35 15.53 -38.66
C LYS A 216 4.34 14.90 -37.69
N HIS A 217 4.18 13.63 -37.33
CA HIS A 217 5.12 12.92 -36.48
C HIS A 217 6.54 12.91 -37.08
N ARG A 218 6.66 12.63 -38.38
CA ARG A 218 7.96 12.60 -39.08
C ARG A 218 8.70 13.95 -39.04
N HIS A 219 7.96 15.06 -39.03
CA HIS A 219 8.52 16.42 -38.97
C HIS A 219 8.63 16.97 -37.53
N CYS A 220 8.22 16.21 -36.53
CA CYS A 220 8.22 16.65 -35.13
C CYS A 220 9.59 16.36 -34.48
N ASN A 221 10.43 17.38 -34.38
CA ASN A 221 11.68 17.27 -33.61
C ASN A 221 11.40 17.43 -32.10
N TYR A 222 11.14 16.30 -31.43
CA TYR A 222 10.87 16.24 -30.00
C TYR A 222 12.05 16.76 -29.15
N HIS A 223 13.30 16.57 -29.60
CA HIS A 223 14.49 17.00 -28.86
C HIS A 223 14.68 18.50 -28.82
N ILE A 224 14.44 19.19 -29.94
CA ILE A 224 14.50 20.66 -29.99
C ILE A 224 13.46 21.26 -29.04
N LEU A 225 12.23 20.73 -29.06
CA LEU A 225 11.18 21.13 -28.13
C LEU A 225 11.58 20.84 -26.68
N LEU A 226 12.14 19.65 -26.40
CA LEU A 226 12.59 19.28 -25.07
C LEU A 226 13.66 20.22 -24.53
N ASN A 227 14.63 20.59 -25.36
CA ASN A 227 15.71 21.51 -24.94
C ASN A 227 15.21 22.95 -24.77
N ARG A 228 14.21 23.37 -25.54
CA ARG A 228 13.59 24.70 -25.38
C ARG A 228 12.79 24.84 -24.09
N TYR A 229 11.95 23.86 -23.77
CA TYR A 229 11.02 23.95 -22.65
C TYR A 229 11.55 23.31 -21.36
N CYS A 230 12.50 22.38 -21.44
CA CYS A 230 13.04 21.67 -20.28
C CYS A 230 14.57 21.56 -20.38
N PRO A 231 15.31 22.67 -20.43
CA PRO A 231 16.76 22.66 -20.66
C PRO A 231 17.51 21.88 -19.57
N ALA A 232 18.55 21.15 -19.98
CA ALA A 232 19.43 20.42 -19.07
C ALA A 232 20.84 21.03 -19.13
N SER A 233 21.25 21.73 -18.07
CA SER A 233 22.62 22.24 -17.95
C SER A 233 23.59 21.09 -17.60
N LYS A 234 24.69 20.96 -18.37
CA LYS A 234 25.82 20.09 -18.02
C LYS A 234 26.37 20.52 -16.65
N SER A 235 26.49 19.59 -15.72
CA SER A 235 27.02 19.89 -14.38
C SER A 235 28.49 20.30 -14.45
N LYS A 236 28.87 21.43 -13.84
CA LYS A 236 30.27 21.71 -13.49
C LYS A 236 30.79 20.54 -12.63
N LYS A 237 32.04 20.13 -12.82
CA LYS A 237 32.67 19.07 -12.03
C LYS A 237 33.04 19.66 -10.66
N SER A 238 32.23 19.42 -9.62
CA SER A 238 32.69 19.59 -8.24
C SER A 238 33.49 18.35 -7.83
N GLN A 239 34.59 18.54 -7.08
CA GLN A 239 35.38 17.45 -6.52
C GLN A 239 34.62 16.71 -5.41
N ASN A 240 33.80 17.42 -4.62
CA ASN A 240 33.02 16.80 -3.54
C ASN A 240 31.78 16.08 -4.11
N ARG A 241 31.72 14.75 -3.89
CA ARG A 241 30.65 13.87 -4.38
C ARG A 241 29.28 14.22 -3.82
N GLU A 242 29.18 14.52 -2.52
CA GLU A 242 27.89 14.81 -1.89
C GLU A 242 27.30 16.11 -2.45
N ILE A 243 28.12 17.15 -2.55
CA ILE A 243 27.72 18.45 -3.14
C ILE A 243 27.26 18.24 -4.58
N ARG A 244 28.02 17.46 -5.37
CA ARG A 244 27.65 17.14 -6.75
C ARG A 244 26.32 16.38 -6.84
N CYS A 245 26.09 15.39 -5.97
CA CYS A 245 24.81 14.69 -5.89
C CYS A 245 23.66 15.65 -5.54
N ARG A 246 23.84 16.52 -4.55
CA ARG A 246 22.84 17.53 -4.14
C ARG A 246 22.48 18.47 -5.30
N ILE A 247 23.47 18.95 -6.06
CA ILE A 247 23.26 19.78 -7.26
C ILE A 247 22.49 19.02 -8.34
N LEU A 248 22.80 17.74 -8.57
CA LEU A 248 22.09 16.96 -9.58
C LEU A 248 20.65 16.63 -9.16
N LEU A 249 20.42 16.39 -7.87
CA LEU A 249 19.09 16.16 -7.30
C LEU A 249 18.20 17.40 -7.39
N SER A 250 18.76 18.61 -7.32
CA SER A 250 17.98 19.85 -7.52
C SER A 250 17.66 20.15 -8.99
N LYS A 251 18.28 19.47 -9.97
CA LYS A 251 18.08 19.65 -11.41
C LYS A 251 16.87 18.88 -11.99
N TYR A 252 15.85 18.60 -11.19
CA TYR A 252 14.59 18.06 -11.72
C TYR A 252 13.83 19.14 -12.50
N THR A 253 13.05 18.72 -13.49
CA THR A 253 12.17 19.60 -14.26
C THR A 253 10.83 19.72 -13.54
N ARG A 254 10.33 20.95 -13.36
CA ARG A 254 9.04 21.20 -12.71
C ARG A 254 7.90 20.69 -13.59
N SER A 255 6.80 20.22 -12.98
CA SER A 255 5.63 19.72 -13.69
C SER A 255 5.03 20.72 -14.68
N HIS A 256 5.12 22.02 -14.37
CA HIS A 256 4.69 23.09 -15.28
C HIS A 256 5.53 23.12 -16.58
N ASP A 257 6.84 23.03 -16.47
CA ASP A 257 7.75 23.08 -17.63
C ASP A 257 7.58 21.82 -18.51
N VAL A 258 7.37 20.66 -17.87
CA VAL A 258 6.97 19.41 -18.55
C VAL A 258 5.63 19.57 -19.28
N TYR A 259 4.65 20.22 -18.65
CA TYR A 259 3.37 20.53 -19.29
C TYR A 259 3.56 21.45 -20.49
N CYS A 260 4.37 22.52 -20.40
CA CYS A 260 4.67 23.41 -21.52
C CYS A 260 5.32 22.66 -22.70
N TYR A 261 6.24 21.74 -22.41
CA TYR A 261 6.82 20.84 -23.41
C TYR A 261 5.74 19.98 -24.10
N ILE A 262 4.89 19.30 -23.33
CA ILE A 262 3.81 18.47 -23.89
C ILE A 262 2.81 19.32 -24.68
N ARG A 263 2.48 20.53 -24.20
CA ARG A 263 1.64 21.47 -24.92
C ARG A 263 2.23 21.81 -26.28
N ALA A 264 3.51 22.18 -26.36
CA ALA A 264 4.17 22.45 -27.63
C ALA A 264 4.18 21.24 -28.58
N VAL A 265 4.42 20.03 -28.03
CA VAL A 265 4.35 18.78 -28.81
C VAL A 265 2.94 18.56 -29.35
N VAL A 266 1.89 18.71 -28.53
CA VAL A 266 0.49 18.54 -28.95
C VAL A 266 0.13 19.51 -30.08
N TYR A 267 0.54 20.78 -29.97
CA TYR A 267 0.31 21.80 -30.99
C TYR A 267 0.99 21.46 -32.33
N LYS A 268 2.22 20.93 -32.29
CA LYS A 268 2.96 20.56 -33.50
C LYS A 268 2.43 19.25 -34.10
N LEU A 269 2.24 18.23 -33.28
CA LEU A 269 1.96 16.85 -33.67
C LEU A 269 0.50 16.62 -34.10
N ILE A 270 -0.48 17.14 -33.36
CA ILE A 270 -1.89 16.74 -33.56
C ILE A 270 -2.56 17.67 -34.59
N PRO A 271 -3.24 17.14 -35.64
CA PRO A 271 -4.00 17.97 -36.59
C PRO A 271 -5.12 18.77 -35.90
N ARG A 272 -5.29 20.06 -36.26
CA ARG A 272 -6.32 20.93 -35.65
C ARG A 272 -7.74 20.34 -35.76
N LYS A 273 -8.08 19.81 -36.94
CA LYS A 273 -9.37 19.16 -37.22
C LYS A 273 -9.67 17.94 -36.33
N LEU A 274 -8.67 17.30 -35.72
CA LEU A 274 -8.89 16.16 -34.81
C LEU A 274 -9.61 16.60 -33.53
N TRP A 275 -9.37 17.83 -33.07
CA TRP A 275 -10.00 18.39 -31.86
C TRP A 275 -11.43 18.88 -32.09
N GLY A 276 -11.82 19.12 -33.33
CA GLY A 276 -13.04 19.86 -33.67
C GLY A 276 -12.90 21.37 -33.43
N SER A 277 -12.60 21.76 -32.19
CA SER A 277 -12.45 23.16 -31.79
C SER A 277 -11.18 23.44 -30.96
N ASN A 278 -10.78 24.72 -30.90
CA ASN A 278 -9.71 25.16 -30.00
C ASN A 278 -10.07 24.92 -28.52
N HIS A 279 -11.35 25.06 -28.16
CA HIS A 279 -11.86 24.77 -26.81
C HIS A 279 -11.54 23.33 -26.38
N ASN A 280 -11.80 22.35 -27.25
CA ASN A 280 -11.51 20.93 -26.97
C ASN A 280 -10.02 20.65 -26.79
N ARG A 281 -9.18 21.27 -27.61
CA ARG A 281 -7.71 21.16 -27.46
C ARG A 281 -7.26 21.68 -26.10
N GLU A 282 -7.72 22.86 -25.69
CA GLU A 282 -7.35 23.45 -24.40
C GLU A 282 -7.98 22.70 -23.22
N ALA A 283 -9.19 22.15 -23.35
CA ALA A 283 -9.79 21.27 -22.35
C ALA A 283 -8.96 20.00 -22.15
N PHE A 284 -8.56 19.32 -23.25
CA PHE A 284 -7.66 18.17 -23.17
C PHE A 284 -6.32 18.53 -22.51
N LEU A 285 -5.69 19.65 -22.91
CA LEU A 285 -4.43 20.09 -22.31
C LEU A 285 -4.56 20.44 -20.83
N ARG A 286 -5.66 21.06 -20.38
CA ARG A 286 -5.95 21.26 -18.96
C ARG A 286 -6.03 19.92 -18.21
N ASN A 287 -6.70 18.94 -18.79
CA ASN A 287 -6.80 17.60 -18.20
C ASN A 287 -5.44 16.88 -18.16
N VAL A 288 -4.57 17.08 -19.17
CA VAL A 288 -3.17 16.61 -19.16
C VAL A 288 -2.34 17.30 -18.07
N ARG A 289 -2.51 18.61 -17.87
CA ARG A 289 -1.85 19.35 -16.76
C ARG A 289 -2.26 18.76 -15.41
N ASN A 290 -3.54 18.51 -15.22
CA ASN A 290 -4.06 17.89 -14.00
C ASN A 290 -3.45 16.48 -13.81
N PHE A 291 -3.41 15.66 -14.86
CA PHE A 291 -2.79 14.34 -14.85
C PHE A 291 -1.31 14.37 -14.44
N LEU A 292 -0.52 15.32 -14.94
CA LEU A 292 0.89 15.48 -14.59
C LEU A 292 1.08 15.81 -13.11
N ASN A 293 0.23 16.68 -12.56
CA ASN A 293 0.27 17.12 -11.16
C ASN A 293 -0.25 16.08 -10.15
N LEU A 294 -0.86 14.98 -10.61
CA LEU A 294 -1.28 13.90 -9.70
C LEU A 294 -0.09 13.27 -8.97
N GLY A 295 -0.28 12.88 -7.72
CA GLY A 295 0.70 12.09 -6.97
C GLY A 295 0.92 10.70 -7.59
N ARG A 296 2.00 10.02 -7.18
CA ARG A 296 2.41 8.70 -7.70
C ARG A 296 1.28 7.66 -7.78
N TYR A 297 0.48 7.53 -6.72
CA TYR A 297 -0.55 6.49 -6.60
C TYR A 297 -1.97 6.98 -6.92
N GLU A 298 -2.09 8.22 -7.40
CA GLU A 298 -3.40 8.79 -7.72
C GLU A 298 -3.91 8.26 -9.06
N LYS A 299 -5.22 7.98 -9.08
CA LYS A 299 -5.89 7.43 -10.26
C LYS A 299 -6.43 8.55 -11.12
N PHE A 300 -6.36 8.33 -12.44
CA PHE A 300 -6.95 9.22 -13.43
C PHE A 300 -7.85 8.40 -14.34
N SER A 301 -9.12 8.78 -14.46
CA SER A 301 -10.10 8.04 -15.26
C SER A 301 -10.28 8.64 -16.65
N SER A 302 -10.74 7.82 -17.59
CA SER A 302 -11.15 8.32 -18.91
C SER A 302 -12.27 9.36 -18.83
N LYS A 303 -13.11 9.35 -17.79
CA LYS A 303 -14.14 10.40 -17.56
C LYS A 303 -13.51 11.75 -17.20
N GLN A 304 -12.48 11.75 -16.35
CA GLN A 304 -11.75 12.97 -16.02
C GLN A 304 -11.03 13.55 -17.24
N LEU A 305 -10.52 12.67 -18.13
CA LEU A 305 -9.94 13.11 -19.40
C LEU A 305 -10.96 13.78 -20.33
N MET A 306 -12.22 13.30 -20.31
CA MET A 306 -13.33 13.84 -21.10
C MET A 306 -13.97 15.10 -20.51
N TYR A 307 -13.58 15.51 -19.30
CA TYR A 307 -14.19 16.65 -18.63
C TYR A 307 -14.08 17.94 -19.47
N LYS A 308 -15.22 18.59 -19.72
CA LYS A 308 -15.40 19.79 -20.56
C LYS A 308 -15.06 19.62 -22.06
N ILE A 309 -14.90 18.40 -22.57
CA ILE A 309 -14.81 18.14 -24.01
C ILE A 309 -16.22 18.25 -24.63
N ARG A 310 -16.35 19.07 -25.68
CA ARG A 310 -17.57 19.26 -26.46
C ARG A 310 -17.58 18.30 -27.65
N ILE A 311 -18.38 17.24 -27.56
CA ILE A 311 -18.52 16.25 -28.63
C ILE A 311 -19.19 16.85 -29.88
N SER A 312 -20.07 17.84 -29.69
CA SER A 312 -20.76 18.59 -30.74
C SER A 312 -19.81 19.17 -31.79
N ASP A 313 -18.66 19.68 -31.35
CA ASP A 313 -17.68 20.39 -32.17
C ASP A 313 -16.85 19.43 -33.06
N ILE A 314 -16.97 18.11 -32.85
CA ILE A 314 -16.16 17.09 -33.51
C ILE A 314 -16.90 16.54 -34.73
N ASP A 315 -16.63 17.11 -35.91
CA ASP A 315 -17.34 16.74 -37.14
C ASP A 315 -17.01 15.35 -37.67
N TRP A 316 -15.75 14.91 -37.53
CA TRP A 316 -15.32 13.64 -38.12
C TRP A 316 -16.01 12.41 -37.52
N CYS A 317 -16.69 12.55 -36.39
CA CYS A 317 -17.45 11.46 -35.76
C CYS A 317 -18.97 11.48 -36.07
N LYS A 318 -19.45 12.46 -36.84
CA LYS A 318 -20.88 12.58 -37.22
C LYS A 318 -21.27 11.52 -38.25
N THR A 319 -22.51 11.04 -38.14
CA THR A 319 -23.22 10.33 -39.23
C THR A 319 -24.03 11.32 -40.08
N SER A 320 -24.45 10.89 -41.26
CA SER A 320 -25.18 11.72 -42.24
C SER A 320 -26.55 12.24 -41.78
N SER A 321 -27.03 11.85 -40.60
CA SER A 321 -28.33 12.29 -40.06
C SER A 321 -28.21 13.64 -39.35
N SER A 322 -29.10 14.57 -39.67
CA SER A 322 -29.21 15.88 -39.00
C SER A 322 -29.64 15.77 -37.53
N HIS A 323 -30.43 14.75 -37.18
CA HIS A 323 -30.85 14.45 -35.81
C HIS A 323 -29.86 13.51 -35.09
N VAL A 324 -29.45 13.87 -33.87
CA VAL A 324 -28.57 13.06 -33.02
C VAL A 324 -29.39 12.39 -31.93
N SER A 325 -29.63 11.07 -32.06
CA SER A 325 -30.28 10.30 -31.00
C SER A 325 -29.38 10.18 -29.76
N PRO A 326 -29.94 9.92 -28.56
CA PRO A 326 -29.13 9.66 -27.36
C PRO A 326 -28.10 8.53 -27.55
N GLN A 327 -28.47 7.49 -28.29
CA GLN A 327 -27.59 6.37 -28.60
C GLN A 327 -26.42 6.78 -29.52
N GLU A 328 -26.67 7.61 -30.52
CA GLU A 328 -25.61 8.16 -31.38
C GLU A 328 -24.69 9.11 -30.60
N SER A 329 -25.25 9.91 -29.68
CA SER A 329 -24.45 10.76 -28.78
C SER A 329 -23.49 9.94 -27.91
N LEU A 330 -23.99 8.86 -27.29
CA LEU A 330 -23.17 7.94 -26.49
C LEU A 330 -22.08 7.24 -27.32
N GLU A 331 -22.41 6.83 -28.55
CA GLU A 331 -21.44 6.18 -29.43
C GLU A 331 -20.34 7.15 -29.89
N ARG A 332 -20.70 8.41 -30.21
CA ARG A 332 -19.72 9.47 -30.51
C ARG A 332 -18.82 9.75 -29.31
N GLU A 333 -19.39 9.87 -28.11
CA GLU A 333 -18.62 10.05 -26.89
C GLU A 333 -17.64 8.90 -26.68
N PHE A 334 -18.09 7.65 -26.84
CA PHE A 334 -17.22 6.48 -26.72
C PHE A 334 -16.05 6.51 -27.72
N ILE A 335 -16.33 6.83 -28.99
CA ILE A 335 -15.31 6.88 -30.05
C ILE A 335 -14.24 7.94 -29.72
N VAL A 336 -14.66 9.12 -29.30
CA VAL A 336 -13.76 10.22 -28.93
C VAL A 336 -13.00 9.87 -27.65
N GLN A 337 -13.67 9.32 -26.63
CA GLN A 337 -13.04 8.89 -25.39
C GLN A 337 -11.93 7.87 -25.65
N LYS A 338 -12.19 6.86 -26.49
CA LYS A 338 -11.17 5.86 -26.86
C LYS A 338 -9.96 6.50 -27.54
N LEU A 339 -10.17 7.44 -28.45
CA LEU A 339 -9.08 8.17 -29.11
C LEU A 339 -8.27 9.03 -28.13
N LEU A 340 -8.93 9.81 -27.27
CA LEU A 340 -8.24 10.68 -26.32
C LEU A 340 -7.48 9.87 -25.26
N THR A 341 -8.07 8.78 -24.77
CA THR A 341 -7.38 7.86 -23.86
C THR A 341 -6.18 7.22 -24.54
N TRP A 342 -6.28 6.83 -25.82
CA TRP A 342 -5.15 6.33 -26.59
C TRP A 342 -4.06 7.39 -26.79
N LEU A 343 -4.42 8.65 -27.09
CA LEU A 343 -3.46 9.75 -27.21
C LEU A 343 -2.70 9.99 -25.89
N LEU A 344 -3.39 9.94 -24.76
CA LEU A 344 -2.72 10.08 -23.47
C LEU A 344 -1.80 8.88 -23.20
N THR A 345 -2.29 7.65 -23.34
CA THR A 345 -1.59 6.42 -22.92
C THR A 345 -0.49 5.95 -23.86
N HIS A 346 -0.71 6.01 -25.17
CA HIS A 346 0.21 5.45 -26.17
C HIS A 346 1.06 6.54 -26.84
N VAL A 347 0.67 7.81 -26.74
CA VAL A 347 1.44 8.94 -27.30
C VAL A 347 2.12 9.73 -26.19
N ILE A 348 1.37 10.48 -25.38
CA ILE A 348 1.93 11.41 -24.38
C ILE A 348 2.74 10.69 -23.32
N MET A 349 2.20 9.63 -22.71
CA MET A 349 2.88 8.87 -21.66
C MET A 349 4.15 8.18 -22.18
N VAL A 350 4.17 7.75 -23.46
CA VAL A 350 5.38 7.19 -24.09
C VAL A 350 6.43 8.28 -24.33
N ILE A 351 6.03 9.47 -24.77
CA ILE A 351 6.95 10.61 -24.91
C ILE A 351 7.56 10.97 -23.54
N LEU A 352 6.74 11.06 -22.49
CA LEU A 352 7.20 11.38 -21.14
C LEU A 352 8.23 10.36 -20.63
N LYS A 353 7.92 9.05 -20.72
CA LYS A 353 8.85 8.00 -20.26
C LYS A 353 10.14 7.91 -21.08
N SER A 354 10.09 8.38 -22.34
CA SER A 354 11.25 8.45 -23.24
C SER A 354 12.18 9.61 -22.90
N MET A 355 11.62 10.79 -22.60
CA MET A 355 12.41 12.01 -22.39
C MET A 355 12.83 12.21 -20.93
N PHE A 356 12.07 11.66 -19.98
CA PHE A 356 12.32 11.82 -18.54
C PHE A 356 12.47 10.48 -17.82
N TYR A 357 13.31 10.47 -16.79
CA TYR A 357 13.24 9.48 -15.74
C TYR A 357 12.28 10.00 -14.67
N ILE A 358 11.15 9.32 -14.51
CA ILE A 358 10.07 9.72 -13.61
C ILE A 358 10.16 8.86 -12.36
N THR A 359 10.27 9.52 -11.20
CA THR A 359 10.50 8.87 -9.91
C THR A 359 9.92 9.67 -8.76
N GLU A 360 9.75 9.02 -7.62
CA GLU A 360 9.45 9.58 -6.31
C GLU A 360 10.74 9.90 -5.53
N SER A 361 10.62 10.55 -4.37
CA SER A 361 11.71 10.74 -3.40
C SER A 361 11.37 10.04 -2.07
N SER A 362 12.37 9.66 -1.28
CA SER A 362 12.15 9.18 0.08
C SER A 362 11.65 10.27 1.04
N VAL A 363 11.86 11.54 0.69
CA VAL A 363 11.57 12.70 1.55
C VAL A 363 10.20 13.27 1.21
N TYR A 364 9.95 13.53 -0.07
CA TYR A 364 8.75 14.23 -0.55
C TYR A 364 7.57 13.29 -0.86
N ARG A 365 7.55 12.09 -0.24
CA ARG A 365 6.42 11.14 -0.26
C ARG A 365 5.91 10.82 -1.67
N ASN A 366 4.69 11.23 -2.03
CA ASN A 366 4.05 10.89 -3.30
C ASN A 366 4.34 11.87 -4.44
N HIS A 367 5.17 12.89 -4.19
CA HIS A 367 5.58 13.85 -5.20
C HIS A 367 6.28 13.16 -6.37
N VAL A 368 5.97 13.60 -7.59
CA VAL A 368 6.52 13.02 -8.82
C VAL A 368 7.59 13.94 -9.40
N PHE A 369 8.82 13.47 -9.43
CA PHE A 369 9.97 14.17 -10.00
C PHE A 369 10.22 13.74 -11.44
N PHE A 370 10.51 14.71 -12.30
CA PHE A 370 10.86 14.50 -13.71
C PHE A 370 12.32 14.87 -13.93
N TYR A 371 13.21 13.89 -13.99
CA TYR A 371 14.62 14.14 -14.32
C TYR A 371 14.86 13.94 -15.81
N ARG A 372 15.56 14.85 -16.47
CA ARG A 372 16.13 14.59 -17.81
C ARG A 372 17.00 13.33 -17.75
N LYS A 373 16.95 12.47 -18.77
CA LYS A 373 17.63 11.15 -18.69
C LYS A 373 19.13 11.29 -18.49
N MET A 374 19.72 12.36 -19.03
CA MET A 374 21.15 12.66 -18.90
C MET A 374 21.54 12.94 -17.45
N VAL A 375 20.73 13.76 -16.75
CA VAL A 375 20.93 14.08 -15.32
C VAL A 375 20.80 12.81 -14.48
N TRP A 376 19.76 12.00 -14.77
CA TRP A 376 19.57 10.74 -14.04
C TRP A 376 20.69 9.72 -14.30
N LYS A 377 21.24 9.68 -15.52
CA LYS A 377 22.40 8.84 -15.84
C LYS A 377 23.60 9.19 -14.95
N ASP A 378 23.84 10.47 -14.72
CA ASP A 378 24.91 10.94 -13.83
C ASP A 378 24.65 10.57 -12.37
N LEU A 379 23.43 10.78 -11.87
CA LEU A 379 23.03 10.35 -10.52
C LEU A 379 23.21 8.84 -10.32
N LYS A 380 22.75 8.02 -11.28
CA LYS A 380 22.91 6.56 -11.24
C LYS A 380 24.38 6.16 -11.22
N ARG A 381 25.24 6.85 -11.98
CA ARG A 381 26.69 6.60 -12.01
C ARG A 381 27.35 6.96 -10.68
N LEU A 382 27.01 8.11 -10.09
CA LEU A 382 27.56 8.53 -8.79
C LEU A 382 27.14 7.57 -7.68
N GLY A 383 25.87 7.20 -7.63
CA GLY A 383 25.37 6.20 -6.68
C GLY A 383 26.06 4.85 -6.85
N MET A 384 26.29 4.40 -8.09
CA MET A 384 27.01 3.15 -8.34
C MET A 384 28.47 3.20 -7.88
N LYS A 385 29.17 4.28 -8.21
CA LYS A 385 30.57 4.46 -7.85
C LYS A 385 30.76 4.42 -6.33
N ASP A 386 29.82 5.01 -5.58
CA ASP A 386 29.81 4.95 -4.11
C ASP A 386 29.74 3.54 -3.53
N TYR A 387 28.83 2.71 -4.04
CA TYR A 387 28.66 1.35 -3.54
C TYR A 387 29.81 0.42 -3.91
N VAL A 388 30.46 0.65 -5.06
CA VAL A 388 31.63 -0.12 -5.48
C VAL A 388 32.86 0.26 -4.66
N GLU A 389 33.14 1.54 -4.49
CA GLU A 389 34.30 2.01 -3.71
C GLU A 389 34.20 1.64 -2.22
N ARG A 390 32.99 1.57 -1.68
CA ARG A 390 32.76 1.13 -0.30
C ARG A 390 32.83 -0.39 -0.11
N GLY A 391 33.07 -1.15 -1.18
CA GLY A 391 33.12 -2.62 -1.12
C GLY A 391 31.77 -3.32 -0.95
N VAL A 392 30.64 -2.59 -1.02
CA VAL A 392 29.30 -3.17 -0.89
C VAL A 392 28.96 -4.00 -2.13
N LEU A 393 29.33 -3.50 -3.31
CA LEU A 393 29.11 -4.18 -4.58
C LEU A 393 30.43 -4.44 -5.31
N ARG A 394 30.68 -5.69 -5.66
CA ARG A 394 31.80 -6.07 -6.52
C ARG A 394 31.31 -6.41 -7.92
N LYS A 395 31.97 -5.85 -8.93
CA LYS A 395 31.67 -6.15 -10.34
C LYS A 395 32.12 -7.58 -10.65
N LEU A 396 31.24 -8.36 -11.28
CA LEU A 396 31.55 -9.70 -11.76
C LEU A 396 31.93 -9.68 -13.25
N PRO A 397 32.78 -10.61 -13.70
CA PRO A 397 32.86 -10.99 -15.12
C PRO A 397 31.47 -11.34 -15.66
N ASN A 398 31.19 -10.99 -16.92
CA ASN A 398 29.83 -11.08 -17.46
C ASN A 398 29.37 -12.52 -17.66
N ASP A 399 30.27 -13.39 -18.09
CA ASP A 399 30.14 -14.84 -18.21
C ASP A 399 29.74 -15.47 -16.87
N ILE A 400 30.51 -15.25 -15.80
CA ILE A 400 30.21 -15.73 -14.44
C ILE A 400 28.90 -15.14 -13.93
N GLY A 401 28.69 -13.84 -14.17
CA GLY A 401 27.47 -13.15 -13.80
C GLY A 401 26.23 -13.74 -14.49
N GLU A 402 26.35 -14.09 -15.76
CA GLU A 402 25.28 -14.69 -16.54
C GLU A 402 24.97 -16.11 -16.07
N GLU A 403 25.99 -16.96 -15.92
CA GLU A 403 25.88 -18.33 -15.37
C GLU A 403 25.18 -18.34 -14.01
N LYS A 404 25.69 -17.57 -13.04
CA LYS A 404 25.07 -17.50 -11.71
C LYS A 404 23.67 -16.89 -11.76
N SER A 405 23.42 -15.95 -12.67
CA SER A 405 22.09 -15.36 -12.83
C SER A 405 21.06 -16.33 -13.41
N LEU A 406 21.50 -17.33 -14.19
CA LEU A 406 20.65 -18.42 -14.66
C LEU A 406 20.35 -19.40 -13.51
N LYS A 407 21.32 -19.63 -12.62
CA LYS A 407 21.18 -20.56 -11.48
C LYS A 407 20.37 -20.00 -10.32
N PHE A 408 20.52 -18.72 -9.96
CA PHE A 408 19.91 -18.13 -8.76
C PHE A 408 18.96 -16.96 -9.04
N GLY A 409 18.85 -16.56 -10.31
CA GLY A 409 18.19 -15.32 -10.69
C GLY A 409 19.07 -14.08 -10.43
N PHE A 410 18.50 -12.90 -10.70
CA PHE A 410 19.14 -11.62 -10.38
C PHE A 410 18.10 -10.58 -9.98
N TYR A 411 18.55 -9.57 -9.23
CA TYR A 411 17.74 -8.40 -8.88
C TYR A 411 18.05 -7.22 -9.81
N ASN A 412 17.05 -6.38 -10.05
CA ASN A 412 17.25 -5.09 -10.70
C ASN A 412 17.52 -4.01 -9.64
N LEU A 413 18.58 -3.21 -9.82
CA LEU A 413 18.84 -2.08 -8.94
C LEU A 413 18.07 -0.84 -9.40
N ARG A 414 17.35 -0.22 -8.46
CA ARG A 414 16.70 1.08 -8.64
C ARG A 414 17.22 2.06 -7.59
N PHE A 415 17.56 3.28 -7.99
CA PHE A 415 17.94 4.33 -7.07
C PHE A 415 16.75 5.24 -6.73
N LEU A 416 16.62 5.58 -5.45
CA LEU A 416 15.62 6.49 -4.89
C LEU A 416 16.31 7.77 -4.38
N PRO A 417 15.94 8.97 -4.86
CA PRO A 417 16.42 10.26 -4.37
C PRO A 417 16.21 10.49 -2.87
N LYS A 418 17.27 10.92 -2.17
CA LYS A 418 17.25 11.52 -0.82
C LYS A 418 17.57 13.03 -0.90
N LYS A 419 17.82 13.69 0.24
CA LYS A 419 18.22 15.11 0.31
C LYS A 419 19.58 15.37 -0.38
N SER A 420 20.59 14.54 -0.10
CA SER A 420 21.95 14.71 -0.63
C SER A 420 22.57 13.44 -1.24
N SER A 421 21.83 12.34 -1.26
CA SER A 421 22.31 11.04 -1.75
C SER A 421 21.22 10.28 -2.49
N VAL A 422 21.55 9.10 -3.00
CA VAL A 422 20.59 8.17 -3.60
C VAL A 422 20.62 6.84 -2.83
N ARG A 423 19.44 6.30 -2.54
CA ARG A 423 19.28 5.00 -1.85
C ARG A 423 19.02 3.92 -2.89
N PRO A 424 19.85 2.86 -2.99
CA PRO A 424 19.51 1.72 -3.81
C PRO A 424 18.38 0.91 -3.19
N ILE A 425 17.53 0.37 -4.06
CA ILE A 425 16.44 -0.54 -3.72
C ILE A 425 16.44 -1.62 -4.78
N ILE A 426 16.40 -2.88 -4.37
CA ILE A 426 16.24 -3.97 -5.31
C ILE A 426 14.77 -4.17 -5.67
N THR A 427 14.53 -4.53 -6.92
CA THR A 427 13.27 -5.10 -7.37
C THR A 427 13.53 -6.46 -7.97
N LYS A 428 12.67 -7.45 -7.65
CA LYS A 428 12.76 -8.77 -8.27
C LYS A 428 12.72 -8.64 -9.79
N SER A 429 13.70 -9.22 -10.48
CA SER A 429 13.58 -9.44 -11.91
C SER A 429 12.65 -10.63 -12.12
N VAL A 430 11.59 -10.46 -12.90
CA VAL A 430 10.82 -11.60 -13.40
C VAL A 430 11.65 -12.16 -14.54
N ILE A 431 12.50 -13.16 -14.27
CA ILE A 431 13.04 -14.01 -15.33
C ILE A 431 12.03 -15.16 -15.46
N PRO A 432 11.24 -15.24 -16.54
CA PRO A 432 10.19 -16.25 -16.68
C PRO A 432 10.72 -17.70 -16.78
N GLN A 433 12.03 -17.89 -16.96
CA GLN A 433 12.63 -19.17 -17.34
C GLN A 433 13.40 -19.89 -16.20
N VAL A 434 13.64 -19.24 -15.06
CA VAL A 434 14.33 -19.90 -13.95
C VAL A 434 13.29 -20.67 -13.12
N LYS A 435 13.03 -21.92 -13.52
CA LYS A 435 12.28 -22.95 -12.76
C LYS A 435 13.13 -23.56 -11.62
N THR A 436 14.08 -22.84 -11.03
CA THR A 436 14.76 -23.38 -9.84
C THR A 436 13.79 -23.34 -8.67
N LYS A 437 13.71 -24.43 -7.89
CA LYS A 437 13.01 -24.53 -6.60
C LYS A 437 12.91 -23.15 -5.95
N ASN A 438 11.75 -22.51 -6.10
CA ASN A 438 11.60 -21.09 -5.79
C ASN A 438 11.91 -20.92 -4.31
N PHE A 439 13.03 -20.30 -3.95
CA PHE A 439 13.23 -19.91 -2.56
C PHE A 439 12.05 -19.06 -2.15
N ASN A 440 11.20 -19.64 -1.29
CA ASN A 440 10.00 -19.00 -0.84
C ASN A 440 10.39 -18.00 0.25
N LEU A 441 10.84 -16.81 -0.19
CA LEU A 441 11.16 -15.67 0.67
C LEU A 441 10.03 -15.34 1.65
N LYS A 442 8.79 -15.69 1.30
CA LYS A 442 7.63 -15.54 2.17
C LYS A 442 7.61 -16.61 3.26
N ALA A 443 7.81 -17.88 2.91
CA ALA A 443 7.95 -18.97 3.89
C ALA A 443 9.07 -18.65 4.89
N ALA A 444 10.27 -18.32 4.39
CA ALA A 444 11.40 -17.95 5.24
C ALA A 444 11.09 -16.79 6.20
N LEU A 445 10.41 -15.75 5.71
CA LEU A 445 10.03 -14.61 6.55
C LEU A 445 9.04 -15.02 7.64
N GLU A 446 8.01 -15.79 7.29
CA GLU A 446 7.01 -16.22 8.25
C GLU A 446 7.57 -17.25 9.26
N THR A 447 8.51 -18.12 8.86
CA THR A 447 9.25 -18.99 9.78
C THR A 447 10.08 -18.18 10.77
N LEU A 448 10.88 -17.23 10.30
CA LEU A 448 11.67 -16.37 11.20
C LEU A 448 10.77 -15.58 12.16
N LYS A 449 9.62 -15.07 11.68
CA LYS A 449 8.64 -14.42 12.55
C LYS A 449 8.09 -15.34 13.64
N TYR A 450 7.78 -16.59 13.29
CA TYR A 450 7.31 -17.58 14.26
C TYR A 450 8.39 -17.82 15.34
N VAL A 451 9.63 -18.07 14.94
CA VAL A 451 10.77 -18.26 15.85
C VAL A 451 10.98 -17.05 16.76
N THR A 452 11.03 -15.84 16.20
CA THR A 452 11.21 -14.61 17.00
C THR A 452 10.01 -14.26 17.88
N LYS A 453 8.81 -14.78 17.56
CA LYS A 453 7.63 -14.61 18.42
C LYS A 453 7.69 -15.55 19.64
N LYS A 454 8.23 -16.76 19.46
CA LYS A 454 8.43 -17.75 20.53
C LYS A 454 9.57 -17.33 21.47
N SER A 455 10.62 -16.74 20.91
CA SER A 455 11.80 -16.25 21.62
C SER A 455 12.05 -14.76 21.31
N PRO A 456 11.36 -13.82 22.00
CA PRO A 456 11.51 -12.37 21.78
C PRO A 456 12.93 -11.85 22.02
N GLU A 457 13.72 -12.51 22.87
CA GLU A 457 15.11 -12.17 23.17
C GLU A 457 16.02 -12.18 21.93
N LEU A 458 15.64 -12.93 20.87
CA LEU A 458 16.40 -13.02 19.62
C LEU A 458 16.46 -11.70 18.85
N VAL A 459 15.49 -10.81 19.04
CA VAL A 459 15.44 -9.51 18.39
C VAL A 459 15.80 -8.36 19.33
N GLY A 460 16.14 -8.68 20.59
CA GLY A 460 16.53 -7.72 21.62
C GLY A 460 15.47 -6.66 21.87
N SER A 461 15.91 -5.40 21.92
CA SER A 461 15.08 -4.20 22.10
C SER A 461 14.27 -3.78 20.86
N ALA A 462 14.20 -4.61 19.82
CA ALA A 462 13.52 -4.26 18.58
C ALA A 462 12.00 -4.11 18.77
N VAL A 463 11.46 -3.01 18.24
CA VAL A 463 10.02 -2.77 18.12
C VAL A 463 9.58 -2.79 16.66
N PHE A 464 8.43 -3.40 16.37
CA PHE A 464 7.89 -3.57 15.02
C PHE A 464 6.81 -2.53 14.68
N GLY A 465 6.37 -1.75 15.65
CA GLY A 465 5.42 -0.65 15.44
C GLY A 465 5.23 0.24 16.66
N MET A 466 4.40 1.27 16.48
CA MET A 466 4.09 2.24 17.55
C MET A 466 3.29 1.63 18.72
N HIS A 467 2.64 0.48 18.52
CA HIS A 467 1.92 -0.20 19.59
C HIS A 467 2.90 -0.82 20.59
N ASP A 468 3.90 -1.56 20.09
CA ASP A 468 4.98 -2.11 20.91
C ASP A 468 5.72 -1.00 21.69
N VAL A 469 6.01 0.13 21.02
CA VAL A 469 6.60 1.32 21.67
C VAL A 469 5.71 1.82 22.80
N TYR A 470 4.40 1.93 22.57
CA TYR A 470 3.45 2.39 23.57
C TYR A 470 3.38 1.46 24.79
N ASP A 471 3.34 0.15 24.57
CA ASP A 471 3.24 -0.82 25.67
C ASP A 471 4.48 -0.80 26.56
N ILE A 472 5.67 -0.67 25.97
CA ILE A 472 6.94 -0.51 26.70
C ILE A 472 6.98 0.86 27.41
N TRP A 473 6.68 1.93 26.67
CA TRP A 473 6.75 3.31 27.20
C TRP A 473 5.79 3.53 28.36
N LYS A 474 4.55 3.04 28.26
CA LYS A 474 3.55 3.16 29.32
C LYS A 474 4.01 2.50 30.62
N LYS A 475 4.56 1.28 30.53
CA LYS A 475 5.12 0.58 31.70
C LYS A 475 6.27 1.38 32.32
N PHE A 476 7.18 1.90 31.50
CA PHE A 476 8.29 2.72 31.95
C PHE A 476 7.82 4.01 32.66
N VAL A 477 6.87 4.75 32.07
CA VAL A 477 6.33 5.98 32.65
C VAL A 477 5.70 5.73 34.02
N ASN A 478 4.92 4.66 34.16
CA ASN A 478 4.30 4.31 35.43
C ASN A 478 5.36 3.99 36.49
N ASN A 479 6.37 3.18 36.13
CA ASN A 479 7.45 2.81 37.04
C ASN A 479 8.32 4.03 37.43
N ALA A 480 8.65 4.90 36.48
CA ALA A 480 9.46 6.08 36.70
C ALA A 480 8.77 7.07 37.65
N ARG A 481 7.45 7.25 37.50
CA ARG A 481 6.64 8.08 38.40
C ARG A 481 6.52 7.49 39.80
N GLN A 482 6.35 6.17 39.91
CA GLN A 482 6.31 5.48 41.21
C GLN A 482 7.64 5.59 41.96
N LYS A 483 8.77 5.45 41.25
CA LYS A 483 10.11 5.58 41.84
C LYS A 483 10.55 7.03 42.05
N ASN A 484 9.76 8.01 41.56
CA ASN A 484 10.03 9.44 41.64
C ASN A 484 11.46 9.82 41.21
N TYR A 485 11.90 9.33 40.05
CA TYR A 485 13.23 9.68 39.53
C TYR A 485 13.35 11.19 39.35
N SER A 486 14.36 11.80 39.99
CA SER A 486 14.62 13.24 39.93
C SER A 486 15.10 13.69 38.55
N GLU A 487 15.88 12.85 37.88
CA GLU A 487 16.45 13.12 36.57
C GLU A 487 16.55 11.84 35.74
N LEU A 488 16.40 11.99 34.41
CA LEU A 488 16.49 10.92 33.45
C LEU A 488 17.38 11.33 32.29
N TYR A 489 18.25 10.41 31.87
CA TYR A 489 19.22 10.59 30.81
C TYR A 489 18.76 9.87 29.55
N PHE A 490 18.73 10.62 28.45
CA PHE A 490 18.27 10.19 27.15
C PHE A 490 19.45 10.15 26.18
N VAL A 491 19.55 9.05 25.44
CA VAL A 491 20.52 8.91 24.34
C VAL A 491 19.82 8.34 23.13
N LYS A 492 19.87 9.08 22.03
CA LYS A 492 19.42 8.63 20.71
C LYS A 492 20.60 8.45 19.78
N LEU A 493 20.58 7.34 19.05
CA LEU A 493 21.60 6.99 18.06
C LEU A 493 20.95 6.50 16.77
N ASP A 494 21.56 6.83 15.62
CA ASP A 494 21.18 6.38 14.28
C ASP A 494 22.33 5.52 13.75
N ILE A 495 22.09 4.24 13.46
CA ILE A 495 23.10 3.37 12.85
C ILE A 495 23.31 3.78 11.40
N GLU A 496 24.56 4.08 11.03
CA GLU A 496 24.90 4.49 9.68
C GLU A 496 24.71 3.32 8.70
N LYS A 497 23.69 3.44 7.84
CA LYS A 497 23.42 2.49 6.73
C LYS A 497 23.34 1.04 7.22
N CYS A 498 22.57 0.82 8.28
CA CYS A 498 22.45 -0.45 9.01
C CYS A 498 22.37 -1.72 8.15
N TYR A 499 21.68 -1.68 7.00
CA TYR A 499 21.57 -2.82 6.07
C TYR A 499 22.83 -3.06 5.25
N ASP A 500 23.53 -2.00 4.84
CA ASP A 500 24.66 -2.09 3.90
C ASP A 500 25.96 -2.53 4.61
N THR A 501 26.03 -2.35 5.93
CA THR A 501 27.21 -2.63 6.76
C THR A 501 27.18 -4.00 7.47
N MET A 502 26.06 -4.71 7.44
CA MET A 502 25.95 -6.03 8.10
C MET A 502 26.98 -7.01 7.53
N ILE A 503 27.67 -7.73 8.41
CA ILE A 503 28.62 -8.75 8.00
C ILE A 503 27.85 -10.05 7.72
N GLN A 504 27.82 -10.46 6.45
CA GLN A 504 27.04 -11.61 5.97
C GLN A 504 27.38 -12.91 6.67
N TYR A 505 28.68 -13.20 6.85
CA TYR A 505 29.13 -14.41 7.56
C TYR A 505 28.59 -14.46 8.99
N ARG A 506 28.70 -13.34 9.74
CA ARG A 506 28.21 -13.26 11.11
C ARG A 506 26.69 -13.43 11.18
N LEU A 507 25.95 -12.80 10.26
CA LEU A 507 24.51 -13.01 10.13
C LEU A 507 24.18 -14.49 9.90
N MET A 508 24.92 -15.18 9.03
CA MET A 508 24.69 -16.60 8.77
C MET A 508 24.96 -17.47 10.00
N CYS A 509 26.02 -17.21 10.77
CA CYS A 509 26.26 -17.93 12.04
C CYS A 509 25.07 -17.79 12.99
N ILE A 510 24.57 -16.57 13.18
CA ILE A 510 23.42 -16.30 14.06
C ILE A 510 22.19 -17.08 13.60
N LEU A 511 21.91 -17.10 12.29
CA LEU A 511 20.76 -17.83 11.76
C LEU A 511 20.89 -19.36 11.91
N VAL A 512 22.11 -19.88 11.76
CA VAL A 512 22.42 -21.30 11.99
C VAL A 512 22.17 -21.65 13.46
N ASP A 513 22.68 -20.85 14.39
CA ASP A 513 22.53 -21.07 15.83
C ASP A 513 21.04 -21.07 16.22
N ILE A 514 20.27 -20.07 15.77
CA ILE A 514 18.84 -19.96 16.04
C ILE A 514 18.07 -21.18 15.53
N LEU A 515 18.23 -21.55 14.25
CA LEU A 515 17.48 -22.66 13.66
C LEU A 515 17.96 -24.03 14.16
N ASN A 516 19.19 -24.15 14.64
CA ASN A 516 19.70 -25.36 15.27
C ASN A 516 19.16 -25.54 16.69
N GLN A 517 18.88 -24.46 17.42
CA GLN A 517 18.29 -24.51 18.77
C GLN A 517 16.79 -24.87 18.75
N GLU A 518 16.09 -24.65 17.64
CA GLU A 518 14.68 -25.06 17.52
C GLU A 518 14.53 -26.59 17.63
N LYS A 519 13.63 -27.04 18.52
CA LYS A 519 13.36 -28.47 18.72
C LYS A 519 12.78 -29.13 17.47
N ASP A 520 11.78 -28.47 16.87
CA ASP A 520 11.13 -28.94 15.66
C ASP A 520 11.93 -28.46 14.43
N LYS A 521 12.37 -29.41 13.60
CA LYS A 521 13.13 -29.08 12.37
C LYS A 521 12.25 -28.85 11.15
N THR A 522 10.95 -29.09 11.28
CA THR A 522 9.95 -28.99 10.22
C THR A 522 8.90 -27.96 10.62
N PHE A 523 8.41 -27.22 9.63
CA PHE A 523 7.46 -26.12 9.84
C PHE A 523 6.29 -26.27 8.89
N ILE A 524 5.10 -25.88 9.31
CA ILE A 524 3.89 -25.94 8.48
C ILE A 524 3.46 -24.51 8.14
N MET A 525 3.31 -24.22 6.85
CA MET A 525 2.83 -22.93 6.35
C MET A 525 1.37 -23.01 5.94
N ARG A 526 0.52 -22.30 6.67
CA ARG A 526 -0.89 -22.11 6.35
C ARG A 526 -1.11 -20.78 5.63
N HIS A 527 -1.79 -20.83 4.48
CA HIS A 527 -2.26 -19.66 3.73
C HIS A 527 -3.79 -19.61 3.76
N TYR A 528 -4.34 -18.53 4.30
CA TYR A 528 -5.78 -18.26 4.33
C TYR A 528 -6.10 -16.84 3.85
N VAL A 529 -7.34 -16.60 3.43
CA VAL A 529 -7.82 -15.32 2.92
C VAL A 529 -9.01 -14.86 3.74
N ILE A 530 -8.93 -13.64 4.27
CA ILE A 530 -10.03 -12.98 4.95
C ILE A 530 -10.75 -12.10 3.93
N CYS A 531 -11.99 -12.48 3.61
CA CYS A 531 -12.92 -11.79 2.75
C CYS A 531 -13.95 -11.02 3.58
N GLY A 532 -14.33 -9.83 3.11
CA GLY A 532 -15.43 -9.10 3.69
C GLY A 532 -15.92 -8.02 2.74
N THR A 533 -17.02 -7.38 3.10
CA THR A 533 -17.45 -6.16 2.43
C THR A 533 -17.02 -4.95 3.22
N ASN A 534 -16.42 -3.99 2.51
CA ASN A 534 -16.31 -2.63 3.00
C ASN A 534 -17.17 -1.75 2.10
N GLN A 535 -18.33 -1.34 2.62
CA GLN A 535 -19.27 -0.44 1.96
C GLN A 535 -19.70 -0.93 0.55
N GLY A 536 -20.05 -2.22 0.44
CA GLY A 536 -20.51 -2.87 -0.79
C GLY A 536 -19.41 -3.38 -1.73
N ARG A 537 -18.13 -3.15 -1.42
CA ARG A 537 -17.00 -3.75 -2.16
C ARG A 537 -16.42 -4.91 -1.40
N LEU A 538 -16.28 -6.03 -2.10
CA LEU A 538 -15.51 -7.17 -1.62
C LEU A 538 -14.03 -6.76 -1.49
N PHE A 539 -13.46 -6.94 -0.31
CA PHE A 539 -12.02 -6.92 -0.11
C PHE A 539 -11.53 -8.33 0.23
N LYS A 540 -10.27 -8.61 -0.10
CA LYS A 540 -9.61 -9.91 0.08
C LYS A 540 -8.23 -9.65 0.68
N ASN A 541 -8.01 -10.12 1.90
CA ASN A 541 -6.74 -9.98 2.60
C ASN A 541 -6.10 -11.36 2.77
N HIS A 542 -5.01 -11.60 2.04
CA HIS A 542 -4.25 -12.84 2.16
C HIS A 542 -3.39 -12.79 3.44
N LYS A 543 -3.40 -13.88 4.19
CA LYS A 543 -2.68 -14.07 5.45
C LYS A 543 -1.92 -15.39 5.40
N TRP A 544 -0.73 -15.36 5.99
CA TRP A 544 0.11 -16.53 6.10
C TRP A 544 0.52 -16.66 7.56
N ASN A 545 0.52 -17.90 8.03
CA ASN A 545 0.93 -18.26 9.38
C ASN A 545 1.83 -19.49 9.27
N VAL A 546 2.87 -19.51 10.09
CA VAL A 546 3.79 -20.65 10.20
C VAL A 546 3.77 -21.11 11.64
N THR A 547 3.72 -22.42 11.83
CA THR A 547 3.87 -23.11 13.12
C THR A 547 4.90 -24.21 12.98
N SER A 548 5.42 -24.72 14.09
CA SER A 548 6.06 -26.03 14.07
C SER A 548 5.03 -27.15 13.86
N THR A 549 5.50 -28.38 13.68
CA THR A 549 4.63 -29.57 13.64
C THR A 549 3.89 -29.78 14.95
N SER A 550 4.58 -29.57 16.08
CA SER A 550 4.03 -29.75 17.43
C SER A 550 2.96 -28.71 17.77
N ASP A 551 3.14 -27.47 17.32
CA ASP A 551 2.20 -26.36 17.56
C ASP A 551 1.09 -26.26 16.48
N HIS A 552 1.08 -27.18 15.51
CA HIS A 552 0.13 -27.07 14.40
C HIS A 552 -1.28 -27.48 14.81
N GLN A 553 -2.21 -26.52 14.79
CA GLN A 553 -3.64 -26.78 14.89
C GLN A 553 -4.21 -27.09 13.49
N PRO A 554 -4.49 -28.34 13.11
CA PRO A 554 -5.01 -28.69 11.78
C PRO A 554 -6.43 -28.16 11.53
N ASP A 555 -7.25 -28.05 12.58
CA ASP A 555 -8.63 -27.56 12.50
C ASP A 555 -8.66 -26.03 12.34
N MET A 556 -9.24 -25.56 11.23
CA MET A 556 -9.29 -24.13 10.93
C MET A 556 -10.23 -23.34 11.85
N VAL A 557 -11.28 -23.97 12.38
CA VAL A 557 -12.22 -23.34 13.32
C VAL A 557 -11.50 -23.09 14.65
N LYS A 558 -10.83 -24.12 15.19
CA LYS A 558 -10.04 -24.03 16.43
C LYS A 558 -8.87 -23.05 16.26
N PHE A 559 -8.15 -23.12 15.15
CA PHE A 559 -7.07 -22.18 14.85
C PHE A 559 -7.53 -20.71 14.87
N ILE A 560 -8.74 -20.41 14.37
CA ILE A 560 -9.29 -19.06 14.40
C ILE A 560 -9.78 -18.67 15.80
N GLN A 561 -10.26 -19.62 16.60
CA GLN A 561 -10.61 -19.41 18.01
C GLN A 561 -9.37 -19.05 18.85
N ASP A 562 -8.24 -19.71 18.60
CA ASP A 562 -6.97 -19.53 19.32
C ASP A 562 -6.28 -18.19 18.96
N MET A 563 -6.63 -17.57 17.83
CA MET A 563 -6.13 -16.24 17.47
C MET A 563 -6.84 -15.13 18.28
N GLU A 564 -6.05 -14.30 18.98
CA GLU A 564 -6.36 -13.06 19.75
C GLU A 564 -7.65 -12.25 19.37
N PRO A 565 -8.23 -11.47 20.32
CA PRO A 565 -9.67 -11.38 20.55
C PRO A 565 -10.52 -10.93 19.36
N SER A 566 -11.38 -11.87 18.90
CA SER A 566 -12.64 -11.86 18.13
C SER A 566 -13.14 -10.61 17.37
N THR A 567 -12.84 -9.39 17.81
CA THR A 567 -13.38 -8.14 17.23
C THR A 567 -12.87 -7.87 15.82
N ALA A 568 -11.59 -8.16 15.53
CA ALA A 568 -10.97 -7.90 14.23
C ALA A 568 -11.45 -8.83 13.12
N LEU A 569 -11.82 -10.06 13.50
CA LEU A 569 -12.32 -11.09 12.59
C LEU A 569 -13.83 -11.10 12.46
N SER A 570 -14.55 -10.38 13.34
CA SER A 570 -16.02 -10.35 13.32
C SER A 570 -16.62 -9.97 11.96
N ASN A 571 -17.69 -10.66 11.59
CA ASN A 571 -18.44 -10.46 10.35
C ASN A 571 -17.58 -10.61 9.07
N LYS A 572 -16.64 -11.57 9.05
CA LYS A 572 -15.80 -11.89 7.88
C LYS A 572 -16.04 -13.30 7.36
N ILE A 573 -15.61 -13.56 6.13
CA ILE A 573 -15.54 -14.89 5.53
C ILE A 573 -14.06 -15.27 5.44
N ILE A 574 -13.68 -16.42 5.96
CA ILE A 574 -12.32 -16.93 6.00
C ILE A 574 -12.25 -18.13 5.06
N ILE A 575 -11.19 -18.17 4.26
CA ILE A 575 -11.00 -19.20 3.25
C ILE A 575 -9.60 -19.75 3.42
N GLU A 576 -9.46 -21.00 3.85
CA GLU A 576 -8.18 -21.69 3.77
C GLU A 576 -7.87 -22.00 2.30
N VAL A 577 -6.68 -21.62 1.85
CA VAL A 577 -6.24 -21.79 0.45
C VAL A 577 -5.28 -22.96 0.32
N SER A 578 -4.33 -23.07 1.26
CA SER A 578 -3.37 -24.18 1.30
C SER A 578 -2.74 -24.29 2.68
N SER A 579 -2.43 -25.50 3.11
CA SER A 579 -1.45 -25.78 4.18
C SER A 579 -0.44 -26.78 3.64
N TYR A 580 0.84 -26.52 3.82
CA TYR A 580 1.91 -27.42 3.37
C TYR A 580 3.11 -27.31 4.29
N GLU A 581 3.85 -28.40 4.39
CA GLU A 581 5.13 -28.44 5.08
C GLU A 581 6.17 -27.62 4.31
N ILE A 582 6.92 -26.79 5.02
CA ILE A 582 8.09 -26.09 4.51
C ILE A 582 9.27 -27.05 4.66
N ASP A 583 10.11 -27.11 3.62
CA ASP A 583 11.38 -27.83 3.69
C ASP A 583 12.14 -27.50 5.00
N GLY A 584 12.62 -28.52 5.71
CA GLY A 584 13.14 -28.38 7.07
C GLY A 584 14.30 -27.38 7.23
N ALA A 585 14.68 -27.11 8.47
CA ALA A 585 15.65 -26.07 8.87
C ALA A 585 16.93 -26.04 8.00
N LYS A 586 17.47 -27.21 7.60
CA LYS A 586 18.63 -27.33 6.71
C LYS A 586 18.40 -26.69 5.34
N GLN A 587 17.27 -26.96 4.69
CA GLN A 587 16.95 -26.38 3.39
C GLN A 587 16.65 -24.89 3.50
N LEU A 588 15.96 -24.47 4.57
CA LEU A 588 15.74 -23.06 4.86
C LEU A 588 17.07 -22.30 5.01
N LEU A 589 18.03 -22.86 5.75
CA LEU A 589 19.37 -22.31 5.92
C LEU A 589 20.14 -22.23 4.59
N GLN A 590 20.09 -23.27 3.77
CA GLN A 590 20.70 -23.25 2.44
C GLN A 590 20.11 -22.13 1.57
N ASN A 591 18.78 -21.97 1.62
CA ASN A 591 18.13 -20.94 0.84
C ASN A 591 18.42 -19.52 1.36
N LEU A 592 18.47 -19.33 2.68
CA LEU A 592 18.89 -18.08 3.32
C LEU A 592 20.33 -17.74 2.95
N SER A 593 21.23 -18.74 2.97
CA SER A 593 22.62 -18.59 2.56
C SER A 593 22.72 -18.11 1.11
N CYS A 594 21.99 -18.74 0.18
CA CYS A 594 21.93 -18.29 -1.21
C CYS A 594 21.39 -16.86 -1.32
N HIS A 595 20.36 -16.51 -0.54
CA HIS A 595 19.76 -15.18 -0.53
C HIS A 595 20.57 -14.12 0.21
N ILE A 596 21.59 -14.46 0.98
CA ILE A 596 22.45 -13.48 1.66
C ILE A 596 23.75 -13.33 0.86
N SER A 597 24.36 -14.47 0.52
CA SER A 597 25.73 -14.57 0.01
C SER A 597 25.84 -14.63 -1.52
N ASP A 598 24.81 -15.03 -2.26
CA ASP A 598 24.83 -15.15 -3.74
C ASP A 598 23.88 -14.15 -4.43
N ASN A 599 23.67 -13.00 -3.79
CA ASN A 599 22.83 -11.95 -4.34
C ASN A 599 23.49 -11.23 -5.52
N ILE A 600 22.97 -11.48 -6.72
CA ILE A 600 23.42 -10.84 -7.95
C ILE A 600 22.47 -9.72 -8.37
N VAL A 601 23.06 -8.60 -8.76
CA VAL A 601 22.35 -7.44 -9.29
C VAL A 601 22.80 -7.17 -10.71
N LYS A 602 21.83 -7.05 -11.61
CA LYS A 602 22.08 -6.66 -13.00
C LYS A 602 21.81 -5.18 -13.20
N ILE A 603 22.78 -4.49 -13.78
CA ILE A 603 22.69 -3.06 -14.06
C ILE A 603 23.14 -2.82 -15.49
N ASN A 604 22.17 -2.48 -16.34
CA ASN A 604 22.37 -2.40 -17.78
C ASN A 604 22.86 -3.76 -18.33
N LYS A 605 24.14 -3.85 -18.73
CA LYS A 605 24.78 -5.05 -19.29
C LYS A 605 25.84 -5.66 -18.35
N SER A 606 25.95 -5.20 -17.11
CA SER A 606 26.97 -5.69 -16.18
C SER A 606 26.33 -6.28 -14.93
N TYR A 607 27.00 -7.28 -14.37
CA TYR A 607 26.60 -8.00 -13.17
C TYR A 607 27.46 -7.57 -11.98
N TYR A 608 26.84 -7.50 -10.82
CA TYR A 608 27.47 -7.14 -9.55
C TYR A 608 27.02 -8.12 -8.48
N LYS A 609 27.93 -8.52 -7.59
CA LYS A 609 27.63 -9.29 -6.38
C LYS A 609 27.64 -8.36 -5.18
N GLN A 610 26.69 -8.56 -4.25
CA GLN A 610 26.76 -7.93 -2.94
C GLN A 610 27.65 -8.76 -2.01
N ASP A 611 28.79 -8.20 -1.62
CA ASP A 611 29.74 -8.87 -0.71
C ASP A 611 29.53 -8.44 0.76
N THR A 612 28.93 -7.27 1.01
CA THR A 612 28.59 -6.82 2.37
C THR A 612 27.14 -6.36 2.48
N GLY A 613 26.54 -6.55 3.65
CA GLY A 613 25.18 -6.14 3.94
C GLY A 613 24.11 -7.03 3.31
N VAL A 614 22.86 -6.59 3.44
CA VAL A 614 21.66 -7.17 2.82
C VAL A 614 20.94 -6.11 1.99
N PHE A 615 20.34 -6.50 0.87
CA PHE A 615 19.70 -5.52 0.00
C PHE A 615 18.45 -4.89 0.61
N GLN A 616 18.37 -3.56 0.56
CA GLN A 616 17.14 -2.82 0.87
C GLN A 616 16.06 -3.13 -0.17
N GLY A 617 14.86 -3.51 0.29
CA GLY A 617 13.73 -3.88 -0.57
C GLY A 617 13.49 -5.38 -0.69
N SER A 618 14.36 -6.25 -0.13
CA SER A 618 13.96 -7.63 0.14
C SER A 618 12.93 -7.67 1.27
N THR A 619 12.01 -8.63 1.22
CA THR A 619 11.02 -8.84 2.27
C THR A 619 11.63 -9.36 3.56
N LEU A 620 12.84 -9.94 3.50
CA LEU A 620 13.56 -10.49 4.66
C LEU A 620 14.42 -9.45 5.39
N SER A 621 14.87 -8.38 4.73
CA SER A 621 15.95 -7.52 5.25
C SER A 621 15.66 -6.98 6.64
N ASN A 622 14.42 -6.52 6.89
CA ASN A 622 14.05 -5.95 8.19
C ASN A 622 14.14 -7.00 9.31
N MET A 623 13.61 -8.20 9.09
CA MET A 623 13.70 -9.29 10.08
C MET A 623 15.15 -9.72 10.33
N LEU A 624 15.94 -9.89 9.25
CA LEU A 624 17.36 -10.22 9.36
C LEU A 624 18.15 -9.15 10.13
N CYS A 625 17.84 -7.88 9.89
CA CYS A 625 18.46 -6.74 10.58
C CYS A 625 18.12 -6.76 12.08
N ASN A 626 16.86 -7.00 12.44
CA ASN A 626 16.45 -7.05 13.85
C ASN A 626 17.09 -8.21 14.61
N ILE A 627 17.18 -9.41 14.00
CA ILE A 627 17.87 -10.56 14.59
C ILE A 627 19.36 -10.26 14.79
N TYR A 628 20.00 -9.66 13.78
CA TYR A 628 21.42 -9.34 13.83
C TYR A 628 21.79 -8.36 14.94
N TYR A 629 21.04 -7.26 15.04
CA TYR A 629 21.28 -6.27 16.08
C TYR A 629 20.77 -6.74 17.45
N GLY A 630 19.77 -7.62 17.52
CA GLY A 630 19.36 -8.29 18.78
C GLY A 630 20.51 -9.10 19.39
N GLN A 631 21.22 -9.88 18.59
CA GLN A 631 22.42 -10.59 19.05
C GLN A 631 23.56 -9.62 19.46
N MET A 632 23.74 -8.53 18.71
CA MET A 632 24.72 -7.49 19.07
C MET A 632 24.41 -6.86 20.43
N GLU A 633 23.15 -6.53 20.68
CA GLU A 633 22.69 -5.98 21.97
C GLU A 633 22.97 -6.94 23.11
N LYS A 634 22.68 -8.24 22.92
CA LYS A 634 22.94 -9.27 23.93
C LYS A 634 24.42 -9.35 24.30
N GLU A 635 25.33 -9.16 23.34
CA GLU A 635 26.77 -9.26 23.56
C GLU A 635 27.41 -7.98 24.13
N TYR A 636 26.93 -6.80 23.74
CA TYR A 636 27.62 -5.53 24.03
C TYR A 636 26.82 -4.56 24.92
N LEU A 637 25.50 -4.70 24.98
CA LEU A 637 24.60 -3.72 25.62
C LEU A 637 23.84 -4.31 26.83
N HIS A 638 24.26 -5.49 27.30
CA HIS A 638 23.65 -6.20 28.40
C HIS A 638 23.63 -5.36 29.69
N GLY A 639 22.44 -5.20 30.29
CA GLY A 639 22.24 -4.55 31.58
C GLY A 639 22.12 -3.02 31.55
N LEU A 640 22.26 -2.39 30.38
CA LEU A 640 22.10 -0.93 30.23
C LEU A 640 20.66 -0.46 30.40
N ASP A 641 19.71 -1.34 30.13
CA ASP A 641 18.27 -1.15 30.30
C ASP A 641 17.78 -1.40 31.74
N LYS A 642 18.64 -1.89 32.64
CA LYS A 642 18.27 -2.08 34.05
C LYS A 642 17.86 -0.74 34.66
N ASP A 643 16.66 -0.70 35.25
CA ASP A 643 16.01 0.51 35.81
C ASP A 643 15.63 1.60 34.78
N GLY A 644 15.85 1.33 33.50
CA GLY A 644 15.55 2.19 32.36
C GLY A 644 14.79 1.43 31.27
N ILE A 645 14.93 1.90 30.03
CA ILE A 645 14.48 1.21 28.81
C ILE A 645 15.48 1.42 27.67
N LEU A 646 15.70 0.36 26.90
CA LEU A 646 16.36 0.41 25.60
C LEU A 646 15.34 -0.01 24.55
N VAL A 647 15.15 0.80 23.51
CA VAL A 647 14.20 0.54 22.43
C VAL A 647 14.86 0.83 21.09
N ARG A 648 14.69 -0.07 20.11
CA ARG A 648 15.21 0.10 18.75
C ARG A 648 14.15 -0.08 17.69
N MET A 649 14.02 0.91 16.81
CA MET A 649 13.22 0.80 15.59
C MET A 649 14.15 0.72 14.37
N VAL A 650 14.52 -0.51 13.99
CA VAL A 650 15.48 -0.80 12.91
C VAL A 650 16.87 -0.19 13.20
N ASP A 651 17.16 1.00 12.69
CA ASP A 651 18.42 1.73 12.82
C ASP A 651 18.44 2.79 13.93
N ASP A 652 17.27 3.19 14.44
CA ASP A 652 17.14 4.23 15.46
C ASP A 652 17.04 3.61 16.86
N PHE A 653 18.05 3.85 17.71
CA PHE A 653 18.06 3.50 19.13
C PHE A 653 17.58 4.66 20.02
N LEU A 654 16.93 4.31 21.12
CA LEU A 654 16.63 5.19 22.24
C LEU A 654 16.93 4.45 23.55
N LEU A 655 17.84 5.01 24.36
CA LEU A 655 18.05 4.64 25.75
C LEU A 655 17.47 5.73 26.65
N VAL A 656 16.72 5.35 27.66
CA VAL A 656 16.27 6.22 28.75
C VAL A 656 16.60 5.56 30.09
N THR A 657 17.38 6.23 30.93
CA THR A 657 17.89 5.64 32.18
C THR A 657 18.07 6.70 33.27
N PRO A 658 17.86 6.38 34.57
CA PRO A 658 18.17 7.29 35.68
C PRO A 658 19.67 7.38 36.00
N SER A 659 20.52 6.53 35.43
CA SER A 659 21.98 6.54 35.68
C SER A 659 22.73 7.21 34.54
N LEU A 660 23.41 8.31 34.85
CA LEU A 660 24.28 9.01 33.91
C LEU A 660 25.41 8.10 33.42
N GLU A 661 25.95 7.25 34.29
CA GLU A 661 27.01 6.31 33.97
C GLU A 661 26.57 5.33 32.88
N LYS A 662 25.36 4.78 32.97
CA LYS A 662 24.80 3.89 31.94
C LYS A 662 24.60 4.62 30.61
N ALA A 663 24.13 5.87 30.64
CA ALA A 663 23.94 6.68 29.44
C ALA A 663 25.29 7.00 28.75
N GLN A 664 26.31 7.38 29.54
CA GLN A 664 27.66 7.61 29.06
C GLN A 664 28.32 6.32 28.55
N GLN A 665 28.13 5.20 29.24
CA GLN A 665 28.63 3.89 28.82
C GLN A 665 28.02 3.47 27.48
N PHE A 666 26.70 3.63 27.31
CA PHE A 666 26.02 3.36 26.05
C PHE A 666 26.58 4.21 24.91
N LEU A 667 26.75 5.51 25.14
CA LEU A 667 27.31 6.42 24.15
C LEU A 667 28.77 6.05 23.81
N LYS A 668 29.59 5.71 24.80
CA LYS A 668 30.98 5.29 24.63
C LYS A 668 31.08 4.05 23.75
N ILE A 669 30.34 2.99 24.09
CA ILE A 669 30.33 1.72 23.34
C ILE A 669 29.92 1.97 21.89
N MET A 670 28.82 2.70 21.68
CA MET A 670 28.28 2.90 20.34
C MET A 670 29.08 3.89 19.49
N SER A 671 29.73 4.88 20.12
CA SER A 671 30.60 5.85 19.42
C SER A 671 31.94 5.23 19.01
N ALA A 672 32.49 4.31 19.82
CA ALA A 672 33.64 3.50 19.42
C ALA A 672 33.33 2.60 18.20
N GLY A 673 32.04 2.28 18.02
CA GLY A 673 31.57 1.33 17.02
C GLY A 673 31.81 -0.11 17.45
N ILE A 674 31.15 -1.04 16.77
CA ILE A 674 31.26 -2.47 17.05
C ILE A 674 31.69 -3.19 15.76
N PRO A 675 33.01 -3.28 15.49
CA PRO A 675 33.54 -3.83 14.24
C PRO A 675 33.07 -5.26 13.95
N ARG A 676 32.91 -6.09 14.99
CA ARG A 676 32.39 -7.48 14.88
C ARG A 676 31.01 -7.54 14.24
N TYR A 677 30.25 -6.45 14.31
CA TYR A 677 28.92 -6.32 13.71
C TYR A 677 28.87 -5.30 12.55
N GLY A 678 30.01 -4.73 12.13
CA GLY A 678 30.02 -3.62 11.18
C GLY A 678 29.18 -2.42 11.64
N CYS A 679 28.90 -2.29 12.93
CA CYS A 679 28.03 -1.28 13.49
C CYS A 679 28.82 0.02 13.69
N LYS A 680 28.34 1.09 13.07
CA LYS A 680 28.85 2.46 13.23
C LYS A 680 27.67 3.40 13.35
N ILE A 681 27.74 4.36 14.26
CA ILE A 681 26.70 5.38 14.42
C ILE A 681 26.97 6.58 13.51
N ASN A 682 25.89 7.28 13.16
CA ASN A 682 25.98 8.59 12.54
C ASN A 682 26.05 9.67 13.63
N SER A 683 27.27 10.10 13.97
CA SER A 683 27.50 11.03 15.08
C SER A 683 26.76 12.36 14.91
N GLN A 684 26.53 12.83 13.68
CA GLN A 684 25.76 14.07 13.42
C GLN A 684 24.27 13.95 13.78
N LYS A 685 23.76 12.74 13.96
CA LYS A 685 22.36 12.48 14.35
C LYS A 685 22.24 11.98 15.79
N THR A 686 23.35 11.84 16.50
CA THR A 686 23.34 11.51 17.92
C THR A 686 22.80 12.69 18.70
N VAL A 687 21.88 12.40 19.63
CA VAL A 687 21.23 13.40 20.47
C VAL A 687 21.26 12.92 21.91
N THR A 688 21.61 13.81 22.84
CA THR A 688 21.54 13.59 24.29
C THR A 688 20.82 14.75 24.98
N ASN A 689 20.38 14.56 26.22
CA ASN A 689 19.83 15.65 27.05
C ASN A 689 20.79 16.05 28.20
N PHE A 690 22.05 15.61 28.11
CA PHE A 690 23.12 15.94 29.05
C PHE A 690 24.35 16.36 28.27
N GLU A 691 25.23 17.10 28.95
CA GLU A 691 26.49 17.55 28.36
C GLU A 691 27.40 16.38 28.09
N VAL A 692 27.85 16.32 26.84
CA VAL A 692 28.83 15.39 26.37
C VAL A 692 30.01 16.28 25.98
N GLY A 693 31.11 16.23 26.73
CA GLY A 693 32.29 17.05 26.43
C GLY A 693 32.84 16.81 25.01
N ASP A 694 33.92 17.50 24.65
CA ASP A 694 34.49 17.49 23.29
C ASP A 694 34.91 16.10 22.75
N THR A 695 34.88 15.08 23.59
CA THR A 695 35.15 13.68 23.28
C THR A 695 34.24 13.09 22.21
N TYR A 696 32.97 13.52 22.12
CA TYR A 696 32.01 12.92 21.19
C TYR A 696 31.22 13.97 20.41
N THR A 697 31.01 13.73 19.11
CA THR A 697 30.10 14.55 18.31
C THR A 697 28.65 14.13 18.60
N ALA A 698 27.96 14.89 19.45
CA ALA A 698 26.55 14.72 19.77
C ALA A 698 25.86 16.08 19.88
N THR A 699 24.58 16.15 19.50
CA THR A 699 23.76 17.34 19.79
C THR A 699 23.21 17.21 21.22
N SER A 700 23.80 17.92 22.17
CA SER A 700 23.25 18.05 23.53
C SER A 700 22.08 19.03 23.53
N LEU A 701 20.91 18.55 23.92
CA LEU A 701 19.74 19.37 24.17
C LEU A 701 19.76 19.88 25.61
N PRO A 702 19.20 21.08 25.88
CA PRO A 702 19.07 21.60 27.23
C PRO A 702 18.30 20.65 28.16
N SER A 703 18.51 20.81 29.47
CA SER A 703 17.64 20.17 30.46
C SER A 703 16.19 20.60 30.23
N GLU A 704 15.25 19.66 30.38
CA GLU A 704 13.81 19.81 30.08
C GLU A 704 13.43 19.98 28.59
N ALA A 705 14.33 19.66 27.67
CA ALA A 705 14.05 19.71 26.24
C ALA A 705 13.01 18.67 25.78
N VAL A 706 12.46 18.93 24.60
CA VAL A 706 11.61 17.99 23.87
C VAL A 706 12.48 17.10 22.98
N PHE A 707 12.60 15.83 23.35
CA PHE A 707 13.52 14.86 22.76
C PHE A 707 12.93 14.13 21.55
N PRO A 708 13.54 14.20 20.34
CA PRO A 708 12.93 13.66 19.12
C PRO A 708 13.37 12.22 18.80
N TRP A 709 12.45 11.27 18.71
CA TRP A 709 12.74 9.89 18.31
C TRP A 709 11.61 9.26 17.48
N CYS A 710 11.93 8.70 16.30
CA CYS A 710 10.98 7.95 15.46
C CYS A 710 9.64 8.64 15.13
N GLY A 711 9.63 9.98 15.04
CA GLY A 711 8.41 10.78 14.81
C GLY A 711 7.63 11.13 16.08
N LEU A 712 8.19 10.83 17.25
CA LEU A 712 7.74 11.25 18.57
C LEU A 712 8.60 12.40 19.08
N LEU A 713 8.00 13.21 19.93
CA LEU A 713 8.60 14.30 20.70
C LEU A 713 8.32 14.01 22.16
N ILE A 714 9.35 13.74 22.95
CA ILE A 714 9.23 13.26 24.34
C ILE A 714 9.74 14.34 25.29
N ASN A 715 8.93 14.79 26.23
CA ASN A 715 9.43 15.67 27.28
C ASN A 715 10.31 14.86 28.25
N THR A 716 11.57 15.24 28.42
CA THR A 716 12.53 14.44 29.21
C THR A 716 12.22 14.40 30.71
N LYS A 717 11.44 15.37 31.22
CA LYS A 717 11.06 15.46 32.63
C LYS A 717 9.69 14.83 32.90
N THR A 718 8.68 15.19 32.11
CA THR A 718 7.30 14.71 32.34
C THR A 718 6.99 13.36 31.68
N LEU A 719 7.87 12.92 30.76
CA LEU A 719 7.74 11.73 29.91
C LEU A 719 6.51 11.73 29.00
N GLU A 720 5.86 12.88 28.87
CA GLU A 720 4.72 13.07 27.99
C GLU A 720 5.17 13.08 26.53
N VAL A 721 4.29 12.61 25.65
CA VAL A 721 4.61 12.33 24.25
C VAL A 721 3.74 13.16 23.32
N ASN A 722 4.41 13.89 22.43
CA ASN A 722 3.79 14.61 21.32
C ASN A 722 4.17 13.99 19.97
N VAL A 723 3.37 14.29 18.94
CA VAL A 723 3.69 13.95 17.55
C VAL A 723 4.68 14.97 16.99
N ASP A 724 5.73 14.49 16.31
CA ASP A 724 6.61 15.34 15.51
C ASP A 724 5.95 15.69 14.16
N TYR A 725 5.62 16.97 13.99
CA TYR A 725 5.11 17.52 12.72
C TYR A 725 6.18 18.24 11.89
N GLU A 726 7.40 18.47 12.41
CA GLU A 726 8.51 19.07 11.65
C GLU A 726 8.93 18.16 10.49
N VAL A 727 8.65 16.85 10.57
CA VAL A 727 8.83 15.91 9.46
C VAL A 727 8.07 16.28 8.18
N TYR A 728 7.10 17.20 8.26
CA TYR A 728 6.34 17.72 7.11
C TYR A 728 6.84 19.08 6.62
N ARG A 729 7.85 19.68 7.25
CA ARG A 729 8.39 20.98 6.86
C ARG A 729 8.92 20.95 5.44
N GLY A 730 8.46 21.90 4.62
CA GLY A 730 8.82 21.99 3.20
C GLY A 730 8.20 20.89 2.32
N ILE A 731 7.25 20.10 2.82
CA ILE A 731 6.48 19.13 2.04
C ILE A 731 5.10 19.70 1.75
N ASP A 732 4.69 19.68 0.48
CA ASP A 732 3.32 20.02 0.10
C ASP A 732 2.36 19.01 0.72
N MET A 733 1.36 19.51 1.47
CA MET A 733 0.36 18.68 2.12
C MET A 733 -0.40 17.80 1.13
N ALA A 734 -0.54 18.25 -0.12
CA ALA A 734 -1.16 17.53 -1.22
C ALA A 734 -0.39 16.24 -1.61
N ASP A 735 0.91 16.16 -1.31
CA ASP A 735 1.77 14.99 -1.56
C ASP A 735 1.75 13.96 -0.41
N THR A 736 1.17 14.33 0.75
CA THR A 736 1.09 13.45 1.92
C THR A 736 -0.06 12.42 1.84
N PHE A 737 -0.89 12.50 0.81
CA PHE A 737 -2.07 11.66 0.64
C PHE A 737 -2.33 11.25 -0.81
N THR A 738 -3.19 10.27 -0.96
CA THR A 738 -3.70 9.79 -2.25
C THR A 738 -5.20 9.64 -2.11
N MET A 739 -5.96 10.21 -3.04
CA MET A 739 -7.43 10.16 -3.02
C MET A 739 -7.96 9.59 -4.35
N ASP A 740 -8.91 8.65 -4.26
CA ASP A 740 -9.55 8.07 -5.44
C ASP A 740 -10.80 8.88 -5.80
N LEU A 741 -10.66 9.74 -6.82
CA LEU A 741 -11.71 10.64 -7.28
C LEU A 741 -12.62 10.02 -8.33
N THR A 742 -12.38 8.79 -8.79
CA THR A 742 -13.02 8.31 -10.03
C THR A 742 -14.46 7.83 -9.83
N LYS A 743 -14.84 7.45 -8.60
CA LYS A 743 -16.15 6.81 -8.31
C LYS A 743 -17.00 7.57 -7.29
N GLN A 744 -16.64 7.48 -6.01
CA GLN A 744 -17.41 8.06 -4.89
C GLN A 744 -16.52 9.06 -4.13
N PRO A 745 -16.30 10.27 -4.68
CA PRO A 745 -15.30 11.20 -4.17
C PRO A 745 -15.57 11.63 -2.71
N GLY A 746 -16.83 11.92 -2.34
CA GLY A 746 -17.17 12.27 -0.96
C GLY A 746 -16.90 11.14 0.05
N LYS A 747 -17.12 9.88 -0.34
CA LYS A 747 -16.80 8.73 0.51
C LYS A 747 -15.29 8.48 0.59
N SER A 748 -14.57 8.65 -0.53
CA SER A 748 -13.11 8.57 -0.54
C SER A 748 -12.51 9.63 0.38
N LEU A 749 -13.05 10.86 0.37
CA LEU A 749 -12.70 11.93 1.29
C LEU A 749 -12.90 11.50 2.75
N ILE A 750 -14.12 11.05 3.11
CA ILE A 750 -14.43 10.61 4.49
C ILE A 750 -13.47 9.51 4.94
N ASN A 751 -13.26 8.48 4.12
CA ASN A 751 -12.38 7.36 4.47
C ASN A 751 -10.93 7.83 4.63
N LYS A 752 -10.46 8.75 3.77
CA LYS A 752 -9.09 9.28 3.86
C LYS A 752 -8.89 10.19 5.07
N MET A 753 -9.90 10.96 5.42
CA MET A 753 -9.90 11.77 6.63
C MET A 753 -9.93 10.90 7.90
N LYS A 754 -10.72 9.83 7.92
CA LYS A 754 -10.70 8.85 9.02
C LYS A 754 -9.32 8.20 9.18
N GLN A 755 -8.67 7.82 8.08
CA GLN A 755 -7.29 7.32 8.13
C GLN A 755 -6.32 8.37 8.70
N THR A 756 -6.48 9.64 8.31
CA THR A 756 -5.64 10.75 8.82
C THR A 756 -5.77 10.89 10.33
N VAL A 757 -7.00 10.89 10.84
CA VAL A 757 -7.29 10.94 12.28
C VAL A 757 -6.74 9.71 12.99
N SER A 758 -7.05 8.49 12.50
CA SER A 758 -6.58 7.24 13.12
C SER A 758 -5.06 7.14 13.23
N LEU A 759 -4.31 7.65 12.24
CA LEU A 759 -2.83 7.63 12.28
C LEU A 759 -2.24 8.56 13.35
N LYS A 760 -3.01 9.55 13.81
CA LYS A 760 -2.55 10.62 14.71
C LYS A 760 -3.24 10.60 16.08
N CYS A 761 -4.25 9.76 16.27
CA CYS A 761 -4.90 9.46 17.54
C CYS A 761 -4.47 8.10 18.12
N HIS A 762 -3.19 7.73 17.98
CA HIS A 762 -2.67 6.50 18.57
C HIS A 762 -2.72 6.58 20.12
N PRO A 763 -2.94 5.46 20.85
CA PRO A 763 -3.01 5.46 22.32
C PRO A 763 -1.86 6.19 23.02
N ILE A 764 -0.63 6.10 22.49
CA ILE A 764 0.55 6.82 23.03
C ILE A 764 0.34 8.34 23.19
N PHE A 765 -0.51 8.96 22.36
CA PHE A 765 -0.80 10.39 22.41
C PHE A 765 -2.10 10.71 23.16
N MET A 766 -2.94 9.70 23.42
CA MET A 766 -4.32 9.86 23.86
C MET A 766 -4.59 9.23 25.24
N ASP A 767 -3.66 8.45 25.79
CA ASP A 767 -3.77 7.85 27.11
C ASP A 767 -3.46 8.88 28.22
N GLY A 768 -4.43 9.09 29.12
CA GLY A 768 -4.30 9.98 30.28
C GLY A 768 -3.35 9.49 31.38
N GLN A 769 -2.97 8.21 31.37
CA GLN A 769 -1.92 7.69 32.24
C GLN A 769 -0.53 8.10 31.74
N VAL A 770 -0.35 8.31 30.44
CA VAL A 770 0.93 8.76 29.88
C VAL A 770 1.00 10.28 29.83
N ASN A 771 -0.08 10.93 29.39
CA ASN A 771 -0.12 12.36 29.11
C ASN A 771 -1.09 13.11 30.02
N SER A 772 -0.70 14.29 30.52
CA SER A 772 -1.63 15.19 31.21
C SER A 772 -2.73 15.70 30.30
N PHE A 773 -3.78 16.25 30.90
CA PHE A 773 -4.87 16.90 30.18
C PHE A 773 -4.39 17.98 29.20
N SER A 774 -3.35 18.74 29.58
CA SER A 774 -2.74 19.77 28.72
C SER A 774 -2.16 19.18 27.44
N THR A 775 -1.41 18.09 27.59
CA THR A 775 -0.73 17.43 26.47
C THR A 775 -1.70 16.66 25.59
N LEU A 776 -2.74 16.05 26.18
CA LEU A 776 -3.85 15.47 25.42
C LEU A 776 -4.55 16.51 24.53
N LEU A 777 -4.87 17.69 25.07
CA LEU A 777 -5.45 18.79 24.28
C LEU A 777 -4.51 19.26 23.18
N THR A 778 -3.21 19.41 23.48
CA THR A 778 -2.19 19.81 22.51
C THR A 778 -2.06 18.81 21.37
N ASN A 779 -1.98 17.51 21.67
CA ASN A 779 -1.92 16.45 20.67
C ASN A 779 -3.15 16.44 19.77
N LEU A 780 -4.33 16.56 20.37
CA LEU A 780 -5.60 16.59 19.65
C LEU A 780 -5.74 17.85 18.79
N CYS A 781 -5.29 19.01 19.28
CA CYS A 781 -5.27 20.27 18.54
C CYS A 781 -4.36 20.19 17.32
N ARG A 782 -3.11 19.76 17.49
CA ARG A 782 -2.14 19.59 16.39
C ARG A 782 -2.63 18.56 15.36
N MET A 783 -3.28 17.49 15.82
CA MET A 783 -3.94 16.51 14.94
C MET A 783 -5.05 17.16 14.11
N TRP A 784 -5.94 17.95 14.72
CA TRP A 784 -6.99 18.65 13.99
C TRP A 784 -6.46 19.69 13.03
N HIS A 785 -5.39 20.39 13.38
CA HIS A 785 -4.72 21.34 12.49
C HIS A 785 -4.16 20.63 11.26
N PHE A 786 -3.44 19.52 11.46
CA PHE A 786 -2.95 18.67 10.37
C PHE A 786 -4.10 18.09 9.52
N ALA A 787 -5.19 17.68 10.16
CA ALA A 787 -6.39 17.21 9.47
C ALA A 787 -7.04 18.33 8.64
N ALA A 788 -7.12 19.56 9.15
CA ALA A 788 -7.63 20.72 8.43
C ALA A 788 -6.80 21.01 7.18
N CYS A 789 -5.47 21.06 7.29
CA CYS A 789 -4.57 21.24 6.15
C CYS A 789 -4.85 20.21 5.04
N ARG A 790 -4.96 18.94 5.39
CA ARG A 790 -5.26 17.86 4.42
C ARG A 790 -6.69 17.95 3.88
N PHE A 791 -7.66 18.28 4.72
CA PHE A 791 -9.06 18.41 4.33
C PHE A 791 -9.24 19.44 3.21
N PHE A 792 -8.68 20.65 3.37
CA PHE A 792 -8.81 21.68 2.33
C PHE A 792 -8.07 21.32 1.05
N CYS A 793 -6.86 20.74 1.14
CA CYS A 793 -6.16 20.22 -0.04
C CYS A 793 -6.98 19.13 -0.78
N MET A 794 -7.72 18.28 -0.05
CA MET A 794 -8.58 17.27 -0.65
C MET A 794 -9.83 17.90 -1.29
N CYS A 795 -10.46 18.87 -0.62
CA CYS A 795 -11.64 19.57 -1.13
C CYS A 795 -11.34 20.35 -2.42
N GLU A 796 -10.16 20.95 -2.53
CA GLU A 796 -9.71 21.66 -3.74
C GLU A 796 -9.56 20.73 -4.95
N ARG A 797 -9.35 19.42 -4.73
CA ARG A 797 -9.28 18.40 -5.80
C ARG A 797 -10.67 17.93 -6.28
N LEU A 798 -11.75 18.32 -5.62
CA LEU A 798 -13.11 17.93 -6.02
C LEU A 798 -13.55 18.69 -7.28
N ALA A 799 -14.29 18.00 -8.15
CA ALA A 799 -14.89 18.60 -9.33
C ALA A 799 -15.92 19.68 -8.95
N ALA A 800 -16.18 20.63 -9.85
CA ALA A 800 -17.26 21.60 -9.69
C ALA A 800 -18.60 20.89 -9.41
N LYS A 801 -19.47 21.49 -8.59
CA LYS A 801 -20.71 20.91 -8.01
C LYS A 801 -20.51 19.93 -6.84
N ASN A 802 -19.28 19.47 -6.59
CA ASN A 802 -18.94 18.64 -5.43
C ASN A 802 -18.12 19.43 -4.38
N ARG A 803 -18.01 20.75 -4.52
CA ARG A 803 -17.17 21.59 -3.65
C ARG A 803 -17.93 22.01 -2.40
N ILE A 804 -17.21 22.64 -1.47
CA ILE A 804 -17.74 23.10 -0.19
C ILE A 804 -18.89 24.10 -0.39
N GLU A 805 -18.71 25.05 -1.31
CA GLU A 805 -19.71 26.04 -1.70
C GLU A 805 -21.04 25.41 -2.15
N ASP A 806 -20.96 24.27 -2.85
CA ASP A 806 -22.12 23.58 -3.40
C ASP A 806 -22.83 22.68 -2.37
N ASN A 807 -22.11 22.17 -1.36
CA ASN A 807 -22.63 21.12 -0.44
C ASN A 807 -22.27 21.36 1.03
N PRO A 808 -22.56 22.53 1.64
CA PRO A 808 -22.07 22.90 2.97
C PRO A 808 -22.50 21.92 4.09
N SER A 809 -23.74 21.43 4.04
CA SER A 809 -24.28 20.49 5.04
C SER A 809 -23.56 19.13 5.01
N PHE A 810 -23.15 18.65 3.83
CA PHE A 810 -22.35 17.44 3.71
C PHE A 810 -21.01 17.59 4.43
N PHE A 811 -20.28 18.68 4.19
CA PHE A 811 -18.98 18.90 4.83
C PHE A 811 -19.09 19.11 6.34
N MET A 812 -20.14 19.77 6.81
CA MET A 812 -20.42 19.85 8.26
C MET A 812 -20.63 18.45 8.86
N ASN A 813 -21.39 17.59 8.18
CA ASN A 813 -21.58 16.19 8.59
C ASN A 813 -20.27 15.39 8.57
N VAL A 814 -19.36 15.67 7.61
CA VAL A 814 -18.01 15.08 7.60
C VAL A 814 -17.26 15.45 8.89
N LEU A 815 -17.24 16.72 9.31
CA LEU A 815 -16.57 17.13 10.55
C LEU A 815 -17.16 16.43 11.77
N LEU A 816 -18.49 16.36 11.88
CA LEU A 816 -19.16 15.64 12.97
C LEU A 816 -18.83 14.14 12.98
N LEU A 817 -18.76 13.52 11.81
CA LEU A 817 -18.36 12.11 11.63
C LEU A 817 -16.91 11.87 12.05
N LEU A 818 -16.01 12.81 11.75
CA LEU A 818 -14.61 12.71 12.13
C LEU A 818 -14.44 12.83 13.64
N VAL A 819 -15.16 13.74 14.30
CA VAL A 819 -15.15 13.85 15.77
C VAL A 819 -15.72 12.60 16.43
N LYS A 820 -16.80 12.03 15.89
CA LYS A 820 -17.31 10.74 16.37
C LYS A 820 -16.27 9.62 16.22
N HIS A 821 -15.45 9.67 15.17
CA HIS A 821 -14.41 8.69 14.91
C HIS A 821 -13.18 8.88 15.80
N SER A 822 -12.70 10.11 16.02
CA SER A 822 -11.59 10.41 16.93
C SER A 822 -11.92 10.00 18.36
N ASN A 823 -13.16 10.21 18.81
CA ASN A 823 -13.56 9.87 20.17
C ASN A 823 -13.45 8.39 20.52
N LYS A 824 -13.40 7.49 19.52
CA LYS A 824 -13.14 6.06 19.76
C LYS A 824 -11.75 5.80 20.34
N TYR A 825 -10.81 6.71 20.12
CA TYR A 825 -9.44 6.65 20.62
C TYR A 825 -9.27 7.48 21.90
N CYS A 826 -10.28 8.29 22.23
CA CYS A 826 -10.36 9.11 23.43
C CYS A 826 -11.00 8.35 24.60
N THR A 827 -11.23 7.04 24.49
CA THR A 827 -11.91 6.24 25.54
C THR A 827 -11.10 6.14 26.83
N ILE A 828 -9.77 6.31 26.73
CA ILE A 828 -8.82 6.30 27.87
C ILE A 828 -8.44 7.76 28.24
N CYS A 829 -9.10 8.75 27.66
CA CYS A 829 -8.81 10.17 27.90
C CYS A 829 -9.97 10.85 28.62
N THR A 830 -9.67 11.89 29.39
CA THR A 830 -10.67 12.71 30.11
C THR A 830 -11.41 13.70 29.20
N ILE A 831 -11.05 13.79 27.92
CA ILE A 831 -11.65 14.76 26.99
C ILE A 831 -13.03 14.30 26.54
N THR A 832 -14.05 15.08 26.88
CA THR A 832 -15.43 14.82 26.45
C THR A 832 -15.61 14.99 24.93
N ARG A 833 -16.63 14.32 24.39
CA ARG A 833 -17.04 14.51 22.97
C ARG A 833 -17.35 15.97 22.64
N THR A 834 -17.93 16.71 23.58
CA THR A 834 -18.26 18.13 23.46
C THR A 834 -16.99 18.96 23.30
N THR A 835 -16.00 18.73 24.17
CA THR A 835 -14.69 19.40 24.13
C THR A 835 -13.95 19.09 22.83
N ASN A 836 -13.91 17.82 22.39
CA ASN A 836 -13.28 17.44 21.12
C ASN A 836 -13.97 18.10 19.91
N LEU A 837 -15.30 18.17 19.92
CA LEU A 837 -16.05 18.83 18.86
C LEU A 837 -15.72 20.32 18.78
N TRP A 838 -15.70 21.00 19.93
CA TRP A 838 -15.39 22.42 19.97
C TRP A 838 -13.95 22.70 19.51
N LEU A 839 -12.98 21.91 19.98
CA LEU A 839 -11.59 21.99 19.55
C LEU A 839 -11.44 21.81 18.03
N CYS A 840 -12.08 20.78 17.47
CA CYS A 840 -12.10 20.53 16.02
C CYS A 840 -12.63 21.76 15.26
N LEU A 841 -13.81 22.24 15.64
CA LEU A 841 -14.45 23.38 14.96
C LEU A 841 -13.65 24.68 15.11
N LYS A 842 -13.05 24.94 16.28
CA LYS A 842 -12.18 26.11 16.50
C LYS A 842 -10.91 26.02 15.67
N THR A 843 -10.30 24.85 15.56
CA THR A 843 -9.08 24.64 14.76
C THR A 843 -9.35 24.81 13.26
N PHE A 844 -10.54 24.42 12.77
CA PHE A 844 -10.93 24.62 11.37
C PHE A 844 -11.32 26.07 11.03
N LEU A 845 -11.66 26.88 12.04
CA LEU A 845 -12.20 28.22 11.84
C LEU A 845 -11.24 29.15 11.06
N PRO A 846 -9.93 29.26 11.39
CA PRO A 846 -8.99 30.08 10.62
C PRO A 846 -8.93 29.69 9.14
N PHE A 847 -8.93 28.39 8.83
CA PHE A 847 -8.89 27.90 7.45
C PHE A 847 -10.15 28.26 6.66
N LEU A 848 -11.31 28.22 7.31
CA LEU A 848 -12.59 28.62 6.72
C LEU A 848 -12.66 30.14 6.50
N VAL A 849 -12.14 30.93 7.44
CA VAL A 849 -12.08 32.39 7.34
C VAL A 849 -11.15 32.81 6.19
N ALA A 850 -9.98 32.20 6.07
CA ALA A 850 -9.05 32.43 4.97
C ALA A 850 -9.66 32.10 3.58
N ARG A 851 -10.69 31.25 3.54
CA ARG A 851 -11.41 30.82 2.32
C ARG A 851 -12.87 31.28 2.33
N LYS A 852 -13.16 32.45 2.92
CA LYS A 852 -14.53 32.95 3.15
C LYS A 852 -15.41 32.92 1.88
N ALA A 853 -14.87 33.28 0.72
CA ALA A 853 -15.60 33.30 -0.55
C ALA A 853 -16.19 31.92 -0.92
N SER A 854 -15.41 30.84 -0.80
CA SER A 854 -15.81 29.48 -1.16
C SER A 854 -16.43 28.66 -0.01
N CYS A 855 -16.43 29.20 1.21
CA CYS A 855 -16.81 28.45 2.41
C CYS A 855 -17.83 29.18 3.31
N MET A 856 -18.45 30.28 2.85
CA MET A 856 -19.31 31.11 3.70
C MET A 856 -20.45 30.34 4.38
N ALA A 857 -21.15 29.46 3.64
CA ALA A 857 -22.25 28.68 4.20
C ALA A 857 -21.77 27.68 5.26
N LEU A 858 -20.65 26.98 5.01
CA LEU A 858 -20.04 26.10 6.01
C LEU A 858 -19.54 26.89 7.23
N LEU A 859 -18.95 28.06 7.02
CA LEU A 859 -18.49 28.95 8.09
C LEU A 859 -19.64 29.37 9.03
N LYS A 860 -20.83 29.67 8.48
CA LYS A 860 -22.03 29.97 9.28
C LYS A 860 -22.44 28.76 10.15
N LEU A 861 -22.48 27.56 9.57
CA LEU A 861 -22.80 26.32 10.30
C LEU A 861 -21.79 26.02 11.42
N VAL A 862 -20.50 26.22 11.16
CA VAL A 862 -19.42 26.03 12.13
C VAL A 862 -19.54 27.03 13.29
N LYS A 863 -19.74 28.32 13.00
CA LYS A 863 -19.96 29.36 14.04
C LYS A 863 -21.18 29.07 14.91
N LEU A 864 -22.29 28.63 14.31
CA LEU A 864 -23.49 28.25 15.04
C LEU A 864 -23.23 27.07 16.01
N ASN A 865 -22.54 26.04 15.53
CA ASN A 865 -22.18 24.89 16.38
C ASN A 865 -21.20 25.27 17.48
N LEU A 866 -20.23 26.15 17.21
CA LEU A 866 -19.31 26.67 18.23
C LEU A 866 -20.06 27.39 19.36
N LYS A 867 -21.01 28.27 19.04
CA LYS A 867 -21.87 28.95 20.03
C LYS A 867 -22.72 27.97 20.85
N LYS A 868 -23.16 26.86 20.25
CA LYS A 868 -23.91 25.82 20.95
C LYS A 868 -23.03 25.03 21.92
N GLN A 869 -21.81 24.68 21.52
CA GLN A 869 -20.91 23.90 22.37
C GLN A 869 -20.24 24.75 23.46
N SER A 870 -20.01 26.04 23.25
CA SER A 870 -19.38 26.92 24.25
C SER A 870 -20.18 27.04 25.56
N LYS A 871 -21.49 26.80 25.53
CA LYS A 871 -22.35 26.75 26.71
C LYS A 871 -22.16 25.48 27.56
N LYS A 872 -21.45 24.48 27.05
CA LYS A 872 -21.30 23.14 27.64
C LYS A 872 -19.87 22.81 28.07
N ILE A 873 -18.96 23.77 27.96
CA ILE A 873 -17.53 23.63 28.29
C ILE A 873 -17.19 24.74 29.28
N ASP A 874 -16.50 24.38 30.37
CA ASP A 874 -16.04 25.33 31.37
C ASP A 874 -15.10 26.39 30.77
N VAL A 875 -14.98 27.52 31.46
CA VAL A 875 -14.21 28.67 30.97
C VAL A 875 -12.72 28.35 30.89
N CYS A 876 -12.17 27.72 31.93
CA CYS A 876 -10.75 27.36 32.02
C CYS A 876 -10.31 26.45 30.86
N THR A 877 -11.07 25.40 30.55
CA THR A 877 -10.79 24.53 29.41
C THR A 877 -10.86 25.29 28.07
N ARG A 878 -11.77 26.26 27.93
CA ARG A 878 -11.87 27.08 26.72
C ARG A 878 -10.65 27.99 26.56
N GLU A 879 -10.25 28.70 27.62
CA GLU A 879 -9.08 29.59 27.61
C GLU A 879 -7.81 28.82 27.27
N LYS A 880 -7.60 27.66 27.90
CA LYS A 880 -6.45 26.80 27.63
C LYS A 880 -6.40 26.30 26.18
N ILE A 881 -7.54 25.93 25.61
CA ILE A 881 -7.59 25.56 24.20
C ILE A 881 -7.29 26.76 23.30
N GLU A 882 -7.78 27.95 23.64
CA GLU A 882 -7.51 29.16 22.85
C GLU A 882 -6.03 29.52 22.87
N GLU A 883 -5.36 29.40 24.02
CA GLU A 883 -3.91 29.53 24.14
C GLU A 883 -3.17 28.53 23.24
N ILE A 884 -3.52 27.24 23.32
CA ILE A 884 -2.91 26.17 22.50
C ILE A 884 -3.12 26.43 21.00
N ILE A 885 -4.31 26.88 20.60
CA ILE A 885 -4.60 27.18 19.18
C ILE A 885 -3.83 28.41 18.71
N GLN A 886 -3.75 29.46 19.53
CA GLN A 886 -2.96 30.66 19.19
C GLN A 886 -1.48 30.29 19.02
N TRP A 887 -0.95 29.45 19.91
CA TRP A 887 0.40 28.92 19.78
C TRP A 887 0.57 28.07 18.52
N ALA A 888 -0.38 27.18 18.22
CA ALA A 888 -0.30 26.29 17.04
C ALA A 888 -0.47 27.00 15.69
N ASN A 889 -1.08 28.19 15.66
CA ASN A 889 -1.24 29.01 14.46
C ASN A 889 -0.02 29.88 14.15
N LYS A 890 0.80 30.21 15.16
CA LYS A 890 2.11 30.83 14.97
C LYS A 890 3.08 29.79 14.39
#